data_AF-A0A669Q5K7-F1
#
_entry.id   AF-A0A669Q5K7-F1
#
_cell.length_a   1.000
_cell.length_b   1.000
_cell.length_c   1.000
_cell.angle_alpha   90.00
_cell.angle_beta   90.00
_cell.angle_gamma   90.00
#
_symmetry.space_group_name_H-M   'P 1'
#
loop_
_entity.id
_entity.type
_entity.pdbx_description
1 polymer ?
#
loop_
_entity_poly.entity_id
_entity_poly.type
_entity_poly.pdbx_seq_one_letter_code
_entity_poly.pdbx_strand_id
1 'polypeptide(L)'
;MLVHFWLLCGLSAVVTPQDVTQEAQTFLAEFNARAEDISYENSLASWDYNTNITEETARKMSEAGTKWAAFYEEASRNASRFSLADIQDAATRLQIQSLQDRGSSVLVFLMGYLTSNLQLNSVMNSMSTIYSTGIVCKATEPFDCLVLEPGLDDIMANSIDYHERLWAWEGWRADIGRMMRPLYEEYVELKNEAARLNNYSDYGDYWRANYETDYPEEYKYSRDQLVQDVEKTFEQIKPLYQQLHAYVRHRLEQVYGSELINPTGCLPAHLLGDMWGRFWTNLYNLTVPYPDKPNIDVTSAMVQKNWDALKIFKTAEAFFVSIGLYNMTAGFWTNSMLTEPTDNRKVVCHPTAWDMGKNDYRIKMCTKVTMDDFLTAHHEMGHIEYDMAYSVQPFLLRDGANEGFHEAVGEIMSLSAATPQHLKSLDLLEPTFQEDEETEINFLLKQALTIVGTMPFTYMLEKWRWMVFNGEITKQEWTKRWWEMKREIVGVVEPVPHDETYCDPAALFHVANDYSFIRYYTRTIYQFQFQEALCKAANHTGPLHKCDITNSTAAGGNLRQLLELGKSKPWTQALESATGEKYMNATPLLHYFEPLFNWLQKNNSGRSIGWNTDWTPYSDNAIKVRISLKAALGDNAYVWDANELFLFKSSIAYAMRKYFAEEKKQNVDFQVTDIHVGEETQRVSFYFTVSMPGNVSDIVPRADVESAIRMSRGRISEAFRLDDNTLEFEGIVPTLATPYEPPVTIWLIVFGVVMSLIVIGVIVLIITARERANEAGANCEVNPYDEDGRSNKGFELSEETQTSF
;
A
#
# COMPACT_ATOMS: atom_id res chain seq x y z
N MET A 1 6.25 -0.03 91.85
CA MET A 1 6.21 -1.16 90.90
C MET A 1 4.82 -1.33 90.24
N LEU A 2 4.10 -0.25 89.88
CA LEU A 2 2.79 -0.34 89.20
C LEU A 2 2.36 0.93 88.44
N VAL A 3 3.30 1.83 88.08
CA VAL A 3 2.99 3.09 87.36
C VAL A 3 3.86 3.28 86.10
N HIS A 4 4.74 2.32 85.78
CA HIS A 4 5.57 2.37 84.56
C HIS A 4 5.17 1.34 83.50
N PHE A 5 4.10 0.57 83.74
CA PHE A 5 3.60 -0.42 82.77
C PHE A 5 2.38 0.07 81.96
N TRP A 6 1.85 1.27 82.26
CA TRP A 6 0.66 1.83 81.59
C TRP A 6 0.98 2.96 80.60
N LEU A 7 2.27 3.34 80.44
CA LEU A 7 2.71 4.35 79.48
C LEU A 7 3.34 3.76 78.21
N LEU A 8 3.41 2.43 78.09
CA LEU A 8 3.99 1.72 76.94
C LEU A 8 2.95 1.07 76.00
N CYS A 9 1.64 1.25 76.25
CA CYS A 9 0.56 0.73 75.39
C CYS A 9 -0.26 1.84 74.69
N GLY A 10 0.23 3.08 74.65
CA GLY A 10 -0.47 4.25 74.07
C GLY A 10 0.12 4.79 72.76
N LEU A 11 0.98 4.03 72.10
CA LEU A 11 1.62 4.39 70.82
C LEU A 11 1.57 3.21 69.84
N SER A 12 0.42 2.53 69.78
CA SER A 12 -0.02 1.97 68.50
C SER A 12 -0.51 3.16 67.69
N ALA A 13 0.39 3.85 67.01
CA ALA A 13 0.00 4.62 65.85
C ALA A 13 -0.81 3.64 64.99
N VAL A 14 -2.11 3.88 64.88
CA VAL A 14 -2.94 3.22 63.90
C VAL A 14 -2.34 3.68 62.57
N VAL A 15 -1.41 2.90 62.02
CA VAL A 15 -1.08 2.97 60.60
C VAL A 15 -2.34 2.44 59.93
N THR A 16 -3.31 3.33 59.74
CA THR A 16 -4.39 3.08 58.79
C THR A 16 -3.67 2.84 57.46
N PRO A 17 -3.84 1.68 56.80
CA PRO A 17 -3.33 1.51 55.45
C PRO A 17 -3.83 2.71 54.66
N GLN A 18 -2.89 3.52 54.18
CA GLN A 18 -3.20 4.71 53.41
C GLN A 18 -3.91 4.21 52.14
N ASP A 19 -5.11 4.72 51.89
CA ASP A 19 -5.92 4.27 50.75
C ASP A 19 -5.20 4.69 49.46
N VAL A 20 -4.60 3.71 48.77
CA VAL A 20 -3.86 3.90 47.51
C VAL A 20 -4.73 4.62 46.48
N THR A 21 -6.05 4.38 46.51
CA THR A 21 -7.00 5.08 45.63
C THR A 21 -7.03 6.58 45.93
N GLN A 22 -7.09 6.97 47.21
CA GLN A 22 -7.11 8.37 47.61
C GLN A 22 -5.79 9.10 47.30
N GLU A 23 -4.65 8.42 47.44
CA GLU A 23 -3.35 8.97 47.04
C GLU A 23 -3.27 9.17 45.52
N ALA A 24 -3.71 8.19 44.74
CA ALA A 24 -3.76 8.27 43.29
C ALA A 24 -4.66 9.43 42.82
N GLN A 25 -5.84 9.60 43.44
CA GLN A 25 -6.74 10.72 43.16
C GLN A 25 -6.11 12.08 43.46
N THR A 26 -5.39 12.20 44.58
CA THR A 26 -4.69 13.44 44.94
C THR A 26 -3.60 13.77 43.92
N PHE A 27 -2.82 12.76 43.53
CA PHE A 27 -1.81 12.89 42.48
C PHE A 27 -2.42 13.29 41.13
N LEU A 28 -3.53 12.67 40.73
CA LEU A 28 -4.22 12.99 39.47
C LEU A 28 -4.81 14.41 39.48
N ALA A 29 -5.30 14.90 40.62
CA ALA A 29 -5.78 16.27 40.74
C ALA A 29 -4.65 17.29 40.49
N GLU A 30 -3.46 17.06 41.06
CA GLU A 30 -2.27 17.88 40.82
C GLU A 30 -1.78 17.77 39.36
N PHE A 31 -1.80 16.56 38.81
CA PHE A 31 -1.48 16.31 37.40
C PHE A 31 -2.41 17.08 36.48
N ASN A 32 -3.73 16.94 36.65
CA ASN A 32 -4.73 17.56 35.78
C ASN A 32 -4.59 19.09 35.75
N ALA A 33 -4.38 19.72 36.91
CA ALA A 33 -4.21 21.17 36.99
C ALA A 33 -2.98 21.66 36.22
N ARG A 34 -1.85 20.94 36.28
CA ARG A 34 -0.62 21.32 35.56
C ARG A 34 -0.66 20.92 34.09
N ALA A 35 -1.25 19.76 33.79
CA ALA A 35 -1.33 19.20 32.44
C ALA A 35 -2.15 20.11 31.52
N GLU A 36 -3.28 20.64 32.02
CA GLU A 36 -4.16 21.52 31.24
C GLU A 36 -3.45 22.82 30.82
N ASP A 37 -2.62 23.41 31.69
CA ASP A 37 -1.83 24.60 31.36
C ASP A 37 -0.70 24.30 30.35
N ILE A 38 0.10 23.27 30.61
CA ILE A 38 1.27 22.94 29.78
C ILE A 38 0.84 22.41 28.41
N SER A 39 -0.22 21.60 28.36
CA SER A 39 -0.78 21.10 27.10
C SER A 39 -1.37 22.24 26.27
N TYR A 40 -2.08 23.20 26.89
CA TYR A 40 -2.63 24.36 26.18
C TYR A 40 -1.52 25.22 25.53
N GLU A 41 -0.42 25.47 26.23
CA GLU A 41 0.76 26.15 25.66
C GLU A 41 1.35 25.38 24.47
N ASN A 42 1.45 24.05 24.57
CA ASN A 42 1.93 23.19 23.50
C ASN A 42 1.00 23.21 22.27
N SER A 43 -0.32 23.09 22.49
CA SER A 43 -1.33 23.17 21.44
C SER A 43 -1.30 24.51 20.73
N LEU A 44 -1.19 25.63 21.47
CA LEU A 44 -1.06 26.97 20.87
C LEU A 44 0.19 27.10 19.99
N ALA A 45 1.35 26.64 20.48
CA ALA A 45 2.58 26.69 19.69
C ALA A 45 2.49 25.83 18.42
N SER A 46 1.84 24.66 18.51
CA SER A 46 1.57 23.79 17.35
C SER A 46 0.59 24.43 16.36
N TRP A 47 -0.48 25.06 16.86
CA TRP A 47 -1.43 25.81 16.04
C TRP A 47 -0.76 26.96 15.29
N ASP A 48 0.08 27.74 15.97
CA ASP A 48 0.83 28.84 15.36
C ASP A 48 1.74 28.36 14.22
N TYR A 49 2.39 27.20 14.38
CA TYR A 49 3.17 26.59 13.31
C TYR A 49 2.30 26.14 12.13
N ASN A 50 1.22 25.40 12.40
CA ASN A 50 0.34 24.85 11.37
C ASN A 50 -0.42 25.92 10.58
N THR A 51 -0.63 27.10 11.17
CA THR A 51 -1.31 28.25 10.54
C THR A 51 -0.35 29.36 10.09
N ASN A 52 0.96 29.21 10.34
CA ASN A 52 2.03 30.09 9.87
C ASN A 52 3.39 29.37 9.95
N ILE A 53 3.77 28.68 8.88
CA ILE A 53 4.98 27.87 8.82
C ILE A 53 6.21 28.77 8.65
N THR A 54 7.02 28.88 9.71
CA THR A 54 8.29 29.61 9.75
C THR A 54 9.29 28.87 10.64
N GLU A 55 10.59 29.20 10.53
CA GLU A 55 11.61 28.65 11.44
C GLU A 55 11.36 29.05 12.90
N GLU A 56 10.83 30.27 13.14
CA GLU A 56 10.52 30.73 14.50
C GLU A 56 9.35 29.93 15.12
N THR A 57 8.27 29.72 14.37
CA THR A 57 7.11 28.94 14.85
C THR A 57 7.48 27.47 15.02
N ALA A 58 8.32 26.89 14.15
CA ALA A 58 8.85 25.54 14.32
C ALA A 58 9.67 25.40 15.61
N ARG A 59 10.55 26.38 15.91
CA ARG A 59 11.32 26.39 17.16
C ARG A 59 10.42 26.50 18.39
N LYS A 60 9.42 27.40 18.38
CA LYS A 60 8.47 27.55 19.50
C LYS A 60 7.66 26.28 19.75
N MET A 61 7.17 25.65 18.69
CA MET A 61 6.49 24.35 18.76
C MET A 61 7.39 23.29 19.38
N SER A 62 8.65 23.20 18.94
CA SER A 62 9.62 22.24 19.48
C SER A 62 9.92 22.47 20.97
N GLU A 63 10.09 23.73 21.39
CA GLU A 63 10.33 24.09 22.80
C GLU A 63 9.14 23.74 23.69
N ALA A 64 7.92 24.06 23.26
CA ALA A 64 6.69 23.73 23.98
C ALA A 64 6.46 22.21 24.05
N GLY A 65 6.70 21.49 22.94
CA GLY A 65 6.61 20.03 22.88
C GLY A 65 7.62 19.35 23.80
N THR A 66 8.85 19.87 23.87
CA THR A 66 9.88 19.38 24.81
C THR A 66 9.46 19.58 26.26
N LYS A 67 8.88 20.74 26.59
CA LYS A 67 8.36 21.03 27.94
C LYS A 67 7.21 20.09 28.32
N TRP A 68 6.28 19.84 27.39
CA TRP A 68 5.19 18.88 27.58
C TRP A 68 5.72 17.46 27.81
N ALA A 69 6.62 16.99 26.93
CA ALA A 69 7.21 15.66 27.04
C ALA A 69 7.94 15.43 28.37
N ALA A 70 8.72 16.42 28.83
CA ALA A 70 9.42 16.34 30.12
C ALA A 70 8.46 16.30 31.32
N PHE A 71 7.37 17.08 31.28
CA PHE A 71 6.34 17.05 32.32
C PHE A 71 5.61 15.70 32.35
N TYR A 72 5.19 15.20 31.19
CA TYR A 72 4.48 13.92 31.09
C TYR A 72 5.36 12.75 31.53
N GLU A 73 6.66 12.78 31.20
CA GLU A 73 7.64 11.81 31.69
C GLU A 73 7.71 11.79 33.22
N GLU A 74 7.87 12.95 33.85
CA GLU A 74 7.93 13.06 35.31
C GLU A 74 6.65 12.49 35.95
N ALA A 75 5.50 12.84 35.39
CA ALA A 75 4.20 12.32 35.82
C ALA A 75 4.12 10.80 35.67
N SER A 76 4.55 10.24 34.53
CA SER A 76 4.55 8.80 34.26
C SER A 76 5.42 8.01 35.23
N ARG A 77 6.63 8.52 35.52
CA ARG A 77 7.53 7.95 36.51
C ARG A 77 6.89 7.96 37.91
N ASN A 78 6.26 9.06 38.30
CA ASN A 78 5.58 9.16 39.58
C ASN A 78 4.33 8.26 39.65
N ALA A 79 3.61 8.10 38.54
CA ALA A 79 2.45 7.21 38.44
C ALA A 79 2.83 5.73 38.57
N SER A 80 4.06 5.36 38.19
CA SER A 80 4.58 3.97 38.28
C SER A 80 4.65 3.42 39.70
N ARG A 81 4.54 4.26 40.75
CA ARG A 81 4.51 3.81 42.15
C ARG A 81 3.16 3.22 42.58
N PHE A 82 2.09 3.49 41.83
CA PHE A 82 0.74 3.05 42.16
C PHE A 82 0.48 1.67 41.54
N SER A 83 0.21 0.68 42.38
CA SER A 83 -0.21 -0.63 41.91
C SER A 83 -1.65 -0.57 41.41
N LEU A 84 -1.88 -0.88 40.13
CA LEU A 84 -3.22 -0.84 39.53
C LEU A 84 -4.21 -1.77 40.24
N ALA A 85 -3.72 -2.90 40.76
CA ALA A 85 -4.53 -3.89 41.48
C ALA A 85 -5.09 -3.36 42.81
N ASP A 86 -4.45 -2.36 43.40
CA ASP A 86 -4.83 -1.78 44.69
C ASP A 86 -5.77 -0.56 44.54
N ILE A 87 -6.00 -0.09 43.30
CA ILE A 87 -6.93 1.00 42.98
C ILE A 87 -8.32 0.42 42.72
N GLN A 88 -9.28 0.76 43.58
CA GLN A 88 -10.66 0.26 43.49
C GLN A 88 -11.53 1.05 42.51
N ASP A 89 -11.30 2.36 42.40
CA ASP A 89 -12.05 3.22 41.48
C ASP A 89 -11.58 3.04 40.03
N ALA A 90 -12.50 2.62 39.16
CA ALA A 90 -12.19 2.28 37.78
C ALA A 90 -11.66 3.49 36.97
N ALA A 91 -12.22 4.68 37.16
CA ALA A 91 -11.80 5.89 36.45
C ALA A 91 -10.41 6.36 36.90
N THR A 92 -10.12 6.27 38.19
CA THR A 92 -8.78 6.53 38.76
C THR A 92 -7.78 5.52 38.22
N ARG A 93 -8.14 4.22 38.22
CA ARG A 93 -7.28 3.15 37.71
C ARG A 93 -6.92 3.38 36.23
N LEU A 94 -7.90 3.74 35.40
CA LEU A 94 -7.68 3.97 33.98
C LEU A 94 -6.74 5.16 33.72
N GLN A 95 -6.90 6.26 34.46
CA GLN A 95 -6.00 7.42 34.36
C GLN A 95 -4.56 7.08 34.78
N ILE A 96 -4.39 6.32 35.88
CA ILE A 96 -3.07 5.87 36.31
C ILE A 96 -2.46 4.90 35.29
N GLN A 97 -3.24 3.97 34.75
CA GLN A 97 -2.79 3.05 33.70
C GLN A 97 -2.30 3.81 32.47
N SER A 98 -3.05 4.83 32.02
CA SER A 98 -2.65 5.69 30.89
C SER A 98 -1.37 6.48 31.16
N LEU A 99 -1.13 6.92 32.40
CA LEU A 99 0.13 7.58 32.76
C LEU A 99 1.30 6.60 32.88
N GLN A 100 1.05 5.34 33.22
CA GLN A 100 2.11 4.34 33.35
C GLN A 100 2.71 3.92 32.00
N ASP A 101 2.00 4.16 30.89
CA ASP A 101 2.55 4.04 29.55
C ASP A 101 3.56 5.16 29.28
N ARG A 102 4.82 4.79 29.04
CA ARG A 102 5.93 5.72 28.82
C ARG A 102 6.12 6.04 27.34
N GLY A 103 5.43 5.36 26.42
CA GLY A 103 5.60 5.53 24.98
C GLY A 103 7.07 5.47 24.55
N SER A 104 7.47 6.35 23.61
CA SER A 104 8.86 6.43 23.12
C SER A 104 9.86 6.98 24.14
N SER A 105 9.40 7.64 25.22
CA SER A 105 10.30 8.21 26.24
C SER A 105 11.11 7.14 26.98
N VAL A 106 10.65 5.89 26.97
CA VAL A 106 11.38 4.75 27.57
C VAL A 106 12.79 4.57 27.01
N LEU A 107 13.04 4.99 25.76
CA LEU A 107 14.36 4.95 25.13
C LEU A 107 15.36 5.92 25.81
N VAL A 108 14.93 6.94 26.53
CA VAL A 108 15.84 7.92 27.17
C VAL A 108 16.60 7.34 28.37
N PHE A 109 16.04 6.32 29.05
CA PHE A 109 16.45 5.94 30.41
C PHE A 109 17.65 5.02 30.51
N LEU A 110 18.00 4.33 29.43
CA LEU A 110 19.15 3.45 29.41
C LEU A 110 20.29 4.19 28.71
N MET A 111 21.47 4.25 29.32
CA MET A 111 22.57 5.13 28.86
C MET A 111 23.06 4.85 27.42
N GLY A 112 22.70 3.70 26.83
CA GLY A 112 22.90 3.39 25.40
C GLY A 112 21.77 3.85 24.46
N TYR A 113 20.58 4.17 24.98
CA TYR A 113 19.33 4.37 24.25
C TYR A 113 18.93 5.85 24.14
N LEU A 114 19.58 6.76 24.89
CA LEU A 114 19.44 8.21 24.68
C LEU A 114 19.76 8.58 23.22
N THR A 115 20.80 7.94 22.67
CA THR A 115 21.14 8.01 21.24
C THR A 115 19.99 7.49 20.37
N SER A 116 19.40 6.34 20.73
CA SER A 116 18.26 5.74 20.02
C SER A 116 17.03 6.65 19.96
N ASN A 117 16.69 7.42 21.01
CA ASN A 117 15.56 8.35 20.97
C ASN A 117 15.82 9.56 20.05
N LEU A 118 17.02 10.15 20.14
CA LEU A 118 17.42 11.24 19.24
C LEU A 118 17.44 10.78 17.78
N GLN A 119 17.91 9.56 17.56
CA GLN A 119 17.91 8.89 16.27
C GLN A 119 16.48 8.64 15.76
N LEU A 120 15.58 8.12 16.60
CA LEU A 120 14.16 7.93 16.24
C LEU A 120 13.49 9.25 15.82
N ASN A 121 13.66 10.32 16.60
CA ASN A 121 13.11 11.63 16.25
C ASN A 121 13.71 12.17 14.96
N SER A 122 15.02 11.99 14.73
CA SER A 122 15.68 12.38 13.48
C SER A 122 15.12 11.62 12.28
N VAL A 123 14.93 10.29 12.40
CA VAL A 123 14.36 9.44 11.36
C VAL A 123 12.92 9.85 11.05
N MET A 124 12.07 10.01 12.06
CA MET A 124 10.68 10.45 11.89
C MET A 124 10.57 11.82 11.22
N ASN A 125 11.36 12.81 11.66
CA ASN A 125 11.39 14.13 11.05
C ASN A 125 11.89 14.09 9.60
N SER A 126 12.88 13.25 9.31
CA SER A 126 13.40 13.06 7.95
C SER A 126 12.35 12.47 7.04
N MET A 127 11.64 11.41 7.46
CA MET A 127 10.54 10.83 6.68
C MET A 127 9.42 11.86 6.44
N SER A 128 8.97 12.56 7.48
CA SER A 128 7.95 13.62 7.35
C SER A 128 8.36 14.73 6.37
N THR A 129 9.62 15.16 6.43
CA THR A 129 10.17 16.20 5.54
C THR A 129 10.27 15.71 4.10
N ILE A 130 10.79 14.50 3.87
CA ILE A 130 10.89 13.91 2.54
C ILE A 130 9.49 13.76 1.92
N TYR A 131 8.50 13.31 2.68
CA TYR A 131 7.13 13.19 2.19
C TYR A 131 6.52 14.54 1.79
N SER A 132 6.71 15.58 2.63
CA SER A 132 6.08 16.88 2.41
C SER A 132 6.79 17.77 1.39
N THR A 133 8.07 17.55 1.14
CA THR A 133 8.89 18.39 0.25
C THR A 133 9.42 17.66 -0.99
N GLY A 134 9.10 16.37 -1.11
CA GLY A 134 9.47 15.53 -2.24
C GLY A 134 8.97 16.12 -3.57
N ILE A 135 9.83 16.09 -4.58
CA ILE A 135 9.53 16.55 -5.94
C ILE A 135 9.82 15.43 -6.93
N VAL A 136 9.00 15.36 -7.98
CA VAL A 136 9.17 14.43 -9.11
C VAL A 136 9.25 15.27 -10.37
N CYS A 137 10.28 15.06 -11.18
CA CYS A 137 10.52 15.83 -12.40
C CYS A 137 10.28 14.99 -13.66
N LYS A 138 9.81 15.62 -14.73
CA LYS A 138 9.71 14.95 -16.04
C LYS A 138 11.10 14.75 -16.64
N ALA A 139 11.39 13.55 -17.16
CA ALA A 139 12.69 13.25 -17.75
C ALA A 139 13.00 14.09 -19.00
N THR A 140 11.98 14.42 -19.79
CA THR A 140 12.10 15.25 -21.00
C THR A 140 12.24 16.74 -20.68
N GLU A 141 11.77 17.16 -19.52
CA GLU A 141 11.74 18.55 -19.06
C GLU A 141 12.18 18.63 -17.60
N PRO A 142 13.48 18.54 -17.30
CA PRO A 142 14.00 18.39 -15.93
C PRO A 142 13.77 19.62 -15.03
N PHE A 143 13.22 20.71 -15.57
CA PHE A 143 12.79 21.89 -14.81
C PHE A 143 11.29 21.88 -14.49
N ASP A 144 10.52 20.98 -15.08
CA ASP A 144 9.10 20.75 -14.77
C ASP A 144 9.03 19.67 -13.67
N CYS A 145 9.05 20.14 -12.42
CA CYS A 145 9.00 19.31 -11.22
C CYS A 145 7.73 19.61 -10.43
N LEU A 146 7.04 18.55 -10.01
CA LEU A 146 5.81 18.62 -9.25
C LEU A 146 6.03 18.08 -7.83
N VAL A 147 5.46 18.78 -6.85
CA VAL A 147 5.27 18.23 -5.49
C VAL A 147 4.04 17.32 -5.46
N LEU A 148 3.86 16.56 -4.38
CA LEU A 148 2.66 15.75 -4.21
C LEU A 148 1.39 16.60 -4.19
N GLU A 149 1.35 17.62 -3.31
CA GLU A 149 0.19 18.52 -3.14
C GLU A 149 0.65 19.99 -3.14
N PRO A 150 0.15 20.86 -4.04
CA PRO A 150 -0.62 20.54 -5.25
C PRO A 150 0.32 20.13 -6.41
N GLY A 151 -0.08 19.14 -7.20
CA GLY A 151 0.64 18.74 -8.42
C GLY A 151 0.32 17.31 -8.82
N LEU A 152 1.05 16.35 -8.26
CA LEU A 152 0.84 14.94 -8.59
C LEU A 152 -0.54 14.43 -8.14
N ASP A 153 -1.08 14.96 -7.05
CA ASP A 153 -2.45 14.67 -6.58
C ASP A 153 -3.51 15.02 -7.63
N ASP A 154 -3.41 16.19 -8.28
CA ASP A 154 -4.32 16.64 -9.33
C ASP A 154 -4.26 15.74 -10.56
N ILE A 155 -3.05 15.35 -10.99
CA ILE A 155 -2.86 14.39 -12.09
C ILE A 155 -3.53 13.06 -11.76
N MET A 156 -3.26 12.53 -10.56
CA MET A 156 -3.81 11.25 -10.13
C MET A 156 -5.32 11.32 -9.86
N ALA A 157 -5.89 12.48 -9.59
CA ALA A 157 -7.33 12.67 -9.45
C ALA A 157 -8.05 12.80 -10.80
N ASN A 158 -7.48 13.56 -11.74
CA ASN A 158 -8.23 14.07 -12.90
C ASN A 158 -7.76 13.52 -14.25
N SER A 159 -6.50 13.11 -14.40
CA SER A 159 -6.00 12.62 -15.68
C SER A 159 -6.65 11.28 -16.06
N ILE A 160 -6.96 11.13 -17.35
CA ILE A 160 -7.40 9.86 -17.97
C ILE A 160 -6.34 9.28 -18.90
N ASP A 161 -5.14 9.89 -18.96
CA ASP A 161 -4.02 9.38 -19.74
C ASP A 161 -3.29 8.30 -18.92
N TYR A 162 -3.21 7.08 -19.45
CA TYR A 162 -2.58 5.95 -18.77
C TYR A 162 -1.11 6.23 -18.43
N HIS A 163 -0.35 6.78 -19.37
CA HIS A 163 1.10 6.94 -19.25
C HIS A 163 1.47 8.13 -18.37
N GLU A 164 0.67 9.21 -18.38
CA GLU A 164 0.84 10.34 -17.46
C GLU A 164 0.61 9.91 -16.02
N ARG A 165 -0.45 9.15 -15.75
CA ARG A 165 -0.72 8.58 -14.42
C ARG A 165 0.36 7.62 -13.97
N LEU A 166 0.85 6.77 -14.89
CA LEU A 166 1.94 5.84 -14.60
C LEU A 166 3.24 6.58 -14.27
N TRP A 167 3.58 7.65 -15.01
CA TRP A 167 4.73 8.49 -14.71
C TRP A 167 4.65 9.10 -13.31
N ALA A 168 3.51 9.71 -12.96
CA ALA A 168 3.31 10.32 -11.64
C ALA A 168 3.40 9.27 -10.52
N TRP A 169 2.76 8.12 -10.72
CA TRP A 169 2.71 7.03 -9.76
C TRP A 169 4.08 6.39 -9.50
N GLU A 170 4.84 6.12 -10.57
CA GLU A 170 6.16 5.50 -10.49
C GLU A 170 7.19 6.50 -10.00
N GLY A 171 7.20 7.72 -10.54
CA GLY A 171 8.14 8.76 -10.14
C GLY A 171 8.07 9.03 -8.64
N TRP A 172 6.87 9.08 -8.05
CA TRP A 172 6.73 9.24 -6.60
C TRP A 172 7.36 8.08 -5.82
N ARG A 173 7.20 6.84 -6.27
CA ARG A 173 7.72 5.65 -5.57
C ARG A 173 9.22 5.47 -5.77
N ALA A 174 9.73 5.74 -6.97
CA ALA A 174 11.14 5.66 -7.29
C ALA A 174 11.94 6.77 -6.57
N ASP A 175 11.46 8.01 -6.61
CA ASP A 175 12.20 9.13 -6.03
C ASP A 175 12.01 9.15 -4.52
N ILE A 176 10.76 9.07 -4.03
CA ILE A 176 10.47 9.22 -2.60
C ILE A 176 10.49 7.89 -1.86
N GLY A 177 9.80 6.87 -2.38
CA GLY A 177 9.73 5.54 -1.74
C GLY A 177 11.11 4.91 -1.50
N ARG A 178 12.05 5.05 -2.44
CA ARG A 178 13.42 4.55 -2.26
C ARG A 178 14.21 5.33 -1.21
N MET A 179 14.03 6.65 -1.11
CA MET A 179 14.63 7.46 -0.04
C MET A 179 14.09 7.07 1.34
N MET A 180 12.81 6.70 1.43
CA MET A 180 12.18 6.27 2.68
C MET A 180 12.67 4.90 3.16
N ARG A 181 13.09 4.01 2.25
CA ARG A 181 13.41 2.62 2.56
C ARG A 181 14.39 2.43 3.74
N PRO A 182 15.62 3.01 3.74
CA PRO A 182 16.54 2.83 4.86
C PRO A 182 16.02 3.47 6.15
N LEU A 183 15.33 4.60 6.06
CA LEU A 183 14.76 5.29 7.22
C LEU A 183 13.66 4.45 7.88
N TYR A 184 12.80 3.81 7.09
CA TYR A 184 11.71 2.99 7.60
C TYR A 184 12.22 1.69 8.24
N GLU A 185 13.30 1.10 7.71
CA GLU A 185 13.99 -0.03 8.35
C GLU A 185 14.50 0.29 9.75
N GLU A 186 15.16 1.45 9.90
CA GLU A 186 15.67 1.94 11.18
C GLU A 186 14.54 2.31 12.15
N TYR A 187 13.49 2.96 11.63
CA TYR A 187 12.27 3.29 12.38
C TYR A 187 11.60 2.04 12.98
N VAL A 188 11.43 0.96 12.20
CA VAL A 188 10.81 -0.29 12.67
C VAL A 188 11.61 -0.89 13.83
N GLU A 189 12.94 -0.89 13.74
CA GLU A 189 13.81 -1.40 14.81
C GLU A 189 13.66 -0.60 16.10
N LEU A 190 13.77 0.73 16.01
CA LEU A 190 13.69 1.64 17.16
C LEU A 190 12.31 1.62 17.82
N LYS A 191 11.24 1.55 17.02
CA LYS A 191 9.86 1.46 17.53
C LYS A 191 9.57 0.12 18.21
N ASN A 192 10.05 -0.98 17.64
CA ASN A 192 9.92 -2.29 18.27
C ASN A 192 10.71 -2.38 19.58
N GLU A 193 11.89 -1.75 19.64
CA GLU A 193 12.67 -1.64 20.88
C GLU A 193 11.89 -0.86 21.95
N ALA A 194 11.32 0.30 21.62
CA ALA A 194 10.48 1.08 22.52
C ALA A 194 9.24 0.30 23.00
N ALA A 195 8.57 -0.42 22.09
CA ALA A 195 7.39 -1.22 22.42
C ALA A 195 7.71 -2.34 23.43
N ARG A 196 8.81 -3.08 23.22
CA ARG A 196 9.25 -4.15 24.12
C ARG A 196 9.64 -3.64 25.50
N LEU A 197 10.26 -2.46 25.57
CA LEU A 197 10.56 -1.79 26.84
C LEU A 197 9.30 -1.36 27.60
N ASN A 198 8.17 -1.18 26.91
CA ASN A 198 6.84 -0.95 27.49
C ASN A 198 6.03 -2.25 27.69
N ASN A 199 6.66 -3.42 27.63
CA ASN A 199 6.03 -4.74 27.78
C ASN A 199 5.02 -5.14 26.68
N TYR A 200 5.14 -4.59 25.49
CA TYR A 200 4.43 -5.08 24.28
C TYR A 200 5.32 -6.04 23.48
N SER A 201 4.74 -6.92 22.66
CA SER A 201 5.56 -7.85 21.85
C SER A 201 6.34 -7.13 20.75
N ASP A 202 5.71 -6.13 20.15
CA ASP A 202 6.16 -5.35 19.00
C ASP A 202 5.35 -4.05 18.91
N TYR A 203 5.69 -3.18 17.96
CA TYR A 203 5.01 -1.90 17.82
C TYR A 203 3.57 -1.99 17.30
N GLY A 204 3.24 -3.06 16.58
CA GLY A 204 1.86 -3.33 16.19
C GLY A 204 0.99 -3.66 17.41
N ASP A 205 1.51 -4.48 18.33
CA ASP A 205 0.86 -4.80 19.61
C ASP A 205 0.62 -3.54 20.47
N TYR A 206 1.59 -2.62 20.51
CA TYR A 206 1.42 -1.31 21.15
C TYR A 206 0.24 -0.51 20.57
N TRP A 207 0.08 -0.44 19.25
CA TRP A 207 -1.07 0.26 18.67
C TRP A 207 -2.40 -0.42 18.95
N ARG A 208 -2.45 -1.76 18.89
CA ARG A 208 -3.68 -2.51 19.16
C ARG A 208 -4.17 -2.35 20.60
N ALA A 209 -3.29 -1.96 21.53
CA ALA A 209 -3.64 -1.63 22.92
C ALA A 209 -4.67 -0.50 23.05
N ASN A 210 -4.84 0.35 22.03
CA ASN A 210 -5.91 1.37 22.04
C ASN A 210 -7.32 0.76 22.14
N TYR A 211 -7.50 -0.49 21.69
CA TYR A 211 -8.76 -1.24 21.76
C TYR A 211 -8.82 -2.19 22.96
N GLU A 212 -7.74 -2.32 23.74
CA GLU A 212 -7.68 -3.22 24.88
C GLU A 212 -8.55 -2.70 26.03
N THR A 213 -9.41 -3.57 26.55
CA THR A 213 -10.22 -3.28 27.72
C THR A 213 -10.12 -4.47 28.67
N ASP A 214 -9.53 -4.28 29.84
CA ASP A 214 -9.33 -5.36 30.81
C ASP A 214 -10.36 -5.37 31.94
N TYR A 215 -11.14 -4.31 32.07
CA TYR A 215 -12.11 -4.15 33.15
C TYR A 215 -13.31 -3.27 32.73
N PRO A 216 -14.55 -3.63 33.11
CA PRO A 216 -14.93 -4.86 33.82
C PRO A 216 -14.92 -6.10 32.90
N GLU A 217 -14.87 -7.30 33.49
CA GLU A 217 -14.70 -8.57 32.77
C GLU A 217 -15.76 -8.80 31.66
N GLU A 218 -16.99 -8.32 31.87
CA GLU A 218 -18.10 -8.45 30.92
C GLU A 218 -17.96 -7.62 29.62
N TYR A 219 -16.99 -6.70 29.59
CA TYR A 219 -16.65 -5.79 28.50
C TYR A 219 -15.21 -5.98 28.02
N LYS A 220 -14.57 -7.07 28.43
CA LYS A 220 -13.17 -7.35 28.12
C LYS A 220 -12.94 -7.50 26.62
N TYR A 221 -11.86 -6.90 26.13
CA TYR A 221 -11.43 -6.97 24.74
C TYR A 221 -9.91 -7.04 24.67
N SER A 222 -9.36 -8.08 24.03
CA SER A 222 -7.92 -8.25 23.91
C SER A 222 -7.38 -7.64 22.61
N ARG A 223 -6.08 -7.38 22.58
CA ARG A 223 -5.38 -6.87 21.39
C ARG A 223 -5.45 -7.84 20.21
N ASP A 224 -5.45 -9.15 20.48
CA ASP A 224 -5.62 -10.19 19.45
C ASP A 224 -7.06 -10.32 18.95
N GLN A 225 -8.05 -10.00 19.80
CA GLN A 225 -9.46 -10.00 19.40
C GLN A 225 -9.71 -8.95 18.29
N LEU A 226 -9.00 -7.82 18.33
CA LEU A 226 -9.05 -6.82 17.25
C LEU A 226 -8.70 -7.43 15.89
N VAL A 227 -7.61 -8.19 15.82
CA VAL A 227 -7.17 -8.82 14.57
C VAL A 227 -8.25 -9.77 14.06
N GLN A 228 -8.79 -10.61 14.95
CA GLN A 228 -9.83 -11.58 14.60
C GLN A 228 -11.12 -10.92 14.11
N ASP A 229 -11.58 -9.85 14.78
CA ASP A 229 -12.81 -9.17 14.41
C ASP A 229 -12.68 -8.36 13.12
N VAL A 230 -11.49 -7.75 12.88
CA VAL A 230 -11.17 -7.09 11.61
C VAL A 230 -11.21 -8.10 10.46
N GLU A 231 -10.56 -9.26 10.61
CA GLU A 231 -10.56 -10.31 9.58
C GLU A 231 -11.97 -10.87 9.34
N LYS A 232 -12.72 -11.14 10.41
CA LYS A 232 -14.10 -11.63 10.34
C LYS A 232 -15.02 -10.65 9.60
N THR A 233 -14.97 -9.37 9.96
CA THR A 233 -15.79 -8.34 9.31
C THR A 233 -15.36 -8.12 7.86
N PHE A 234 -14.06 -8.26 7.55
CA PHE A 234 -13.56 -8.13 6.19
C PHE A 234 -14.13 -9.23 5.29
N GLU A 235 -14.14 -10.49 5.76
CA GLU A 235 -14.75 -11.60 5.02
C GLU A 235 -16.27 -11.42 4.80
N GLN A 236 -16.97 -10.71 5.70
CA GLN A 236 -18.38 -10.33 5.48
C GLN A 236 -18.54 -9.29 4.36
N ILE A 237 -17.61 -8.35 4.24
CA ILE A 237 -17.65 -7.23 3.27
C ILE A 237 -17.14 -7.66 1.89
N LYS A 238 -16.24 -8.64 1.85
CA LYS A 238 -15.56 -9.12 0.64
C LYS A 238 -16.50 -9.43 -0.54
N PRO A 239 -17.68 -10.06 -0.38
CA PRO A 239 -18.60 -10.28 -1.50
C PRO A 239 -19.09 -8.97 -2.15
N LEU A 240 -19.41 -7.95 -1.36
CA LEU A 240 -19.80 -6.63 -1.86
C LEU A 240 -18.63 -5.97 -2.59
N TYR A 241 -17.44 -6.01 -2.00
CA TYR A 241 -16.24 -5.47 -2.63
C TYR A 241 -15.90 -6.15 -3.97
N GLN A 242 -16.00 -7.49 -4.05
CA GLN A 242 -15.73 -8.22 -5.29
C GLN A 242 -16.69 -7.85 -6.43
N GLN A 243 -17.96 -7.57 -6.10
CA GLN A 243 -18.94 -7.08 -7.07
C GLN A 243 -18.61 -5.65 -7.53
N LEU A 244 -18.23 -4.78 -6.60
CA LEU A 244 -17.79 -3.41 -6.92
C LEU A 244 -16.53 -3.42 -7.78
N HIS A 245 -15.52 -4.21 -7.40
CA HIS A 245 -14.26 -4.38 -8.14
C HIS A 245 -14.51 -4.86 -9.56
N ALA A 246 -15.31 -5.91 -9.76
CA ALA A 246 -15.62 -6.42 -11.09
C ALA A 246 -16.34 -5.39 -11.98
N TYR A 247 -17.24 -4.60 -11.39
CA TYR A 247 -17.91 -3.51 -12.08
C TYR A 247 -16.93 -2.41 -12.50
N VAL A 248 -16.11 -1.93 -11.57
CA VAL A 248 -15.10 -0.89 -11.81
C VAL A 248 -14.09 -1.37 -12.87
N ARG A 249 -13.60 -2.61 -12.78
CA ARG A 249 -12.70 -3.22 -13.76
C ARG A 249 -13.27 -3.18 -15.17
N HIS A 250 -14.53 -3.58 -15.34
CA HIS A 250 -15.17 -3.54 -16.65
C HIS A 250 -15.35 -2.11 -17.17
N ARG A 251 -15.67 -1.14 -16.30
CA ARG A 251 -15.77 0.27 -16.70
C ARG A 251 -14.43 0.85 -17.11
N LEU A 252 -13.37 0.56 -16.37
CA LEU A 252 -12.02 1.01 -16.72
C LEU A 252 -11.53 0.32 -18.01
N GLU A 253 -11.84 -0.95 -18.23
CA GLU A 253 -11.54 -1.66 -19.50
C GLU A 253 -12.15 -0.94 -20.71
N GLN A 254 -13.38 -0.42 -20.58
CA GLN A 254 -14.02 0.37 -21.65
C GLN A 254 -13.29 1.69 -21.94
N VAL A 255 -12.58 2.26 -20.95
CA VAL A 255 -11.86 3.53 -21.07
C VAL A 255 -10.45 3.32 -21.60
N TYR A 256 -9.71 2.37 -21.03
CA TYR A 256 -8.28 2.15 -21.32
C TYR A 256 -8.01 1.03 -22.33
N GLY A 257 -9.02 0.20 -22.65
CA GLY A 257 -8.90 -0.93 -23.56
C GLY A 257 -8.43 -2.23 -22.91
N SER A 258 -8.66 -3.35 -23.61
CA SER A 258 -8.38 -4.70 -23.14
C SER A 258 -6.89 -5.07 -23.12
N GLU A 259 -6.03 -4.28 -23.76
CA GLU A 259 -4.57 -4.46 -23.72
C GLU A 259 -3.98 -4.02 -22.38
N LEU A 260 -4.59 -3.02 -21.73
CA LEU A 260 -4.10 -2.43 -20.48
C LEU A 260 -4.85 -2.93 -19.24
N ILE A 261 -6.06 -3.47 -19.42
CA ILE A 261 -6.91 -3.99 -18.35
C ILE A 261 -7.46 -5.35 -18.73
N ASN A 262 -7.04 -6.38 -18.01
CA ASN A 262 -7.52 -7.73 -18.23
C ASN A 262 -8.91 -7.96 -17.60
N PRO A 263 -9.88 -8.55 -18.31
CA PRO A 263 -11.24 -8.78 -17.80
C PRO A 263 -11.34 -9.65 -16.54
N THR A 264 -10.32 -10.47 -16.26
CA THR A 264 -10.24 -11.39 -15.12
C THR A 264 -9.10 -11.06 -14.16
N GLY A 265 -8.23 -10.11 -14.51
CA GLY A 265 -7.05 -9.75 -13.72
C GLY A 265 -7.32 -8.74 -12.60
N CYS A 266 -6.25 -8.39 -11.88
CA CYS A 266 -6.26 -7.28 -10.93
C CYS A 266 -6.38 -5.91 -11.64
N LEU A 267 -6.68 -4.85 -10.89
CA LEU A 267 -6.67 -3.47 -11.38
C LEU A 267 -5.25 -2.86 -11.31
N PRO A 268 -4.75 -2.17 -12.35
CA PRO A 268 -3.48 -1.46 -12.26
C PRO A 268 -3.52 -0.33 -11.21
N ALA A 269 -2.54 -0.30 -10.30
CA ALA A 269 -2.55 0.56 -9.11
C ALA A 269 -2.61 2.08 -9.39
N HIS A 270 -2.11 2.53 -10.55
CA HIS A 270 -2.07 3.94 -10.93
C HIS A 270 -3.40 4.46 -11.50
N LEU A 271 -4.40 3.60 -11.73
CA LEU A 271 -5.68 3.96 -12.35
C LEU A 271 -6.84 4.08 -11.35
N LEU A 272 -6.54 4.24 -10.06
CA LEU A 272 -7.52 4.10 -8.98
C LEU A 272 -8.05 5.43 -8.42
N GLY A 273 -7.76 6.56 -9.09
CA GLY A 273 -8.31 7.86 -8.74
C GLY A 273 -7.52 8.67 -7.71
N ASP A 274 -6.50 8.09 -7.08
CA ASP A 274 -5.51 8.81 -6.27
C ASP A 274 -4.12 8.15 -6.42
N MET A 275 -3.12 8.68 -5.71
CA MET A 275 -1.72 8.21 -5.77
C MET A 275 -1.52 6.75 -5.32
N TRP A 276 -2.43 6.18 -4.51
CA TRP A 276 -2.26 4.86 -3.86
C TRP A 276 -3.40 3.88 -4.13
N GLY A 277 -4.52 4.35 -4.66
CA GLY A 277 -5.80 3.68 -4.67
C GLY A 277 -6.41 3.56 -3.28
N ARG A 278 -6.28 4.60 -2.43
CA ARG A 278 -6.90 4.62 -1.11
C ARG A 278 -8.41 4.79 -1.25
N PHE A 279 -8.85 5.78 -2.03
CA PHE A 279 -10.26 6.01 -2.33
C PHE A 279 -10.50 5.97 -3.83
N TRP A 280 -11.58 5.34 -4.27
CA TRP A 280 -11.96 5.28 -5.68
C TRP A 280 -12.94 6.39 -6.07
N THR A 281 -13.15 7.39 -5.21
CA THR A 281 -14.12 8.48 -5.39
C THR A 281 -13.97 9.17 -6.75
N ASN A 282 -12.72 9.45 -7.16
CA ASN A 282 -12.43 10.14 -8.42
C ASN A 282 -12.70 9.27 -9.67
N LEU A 283 -12.96 7.96 -9.51
CA LEU A 283 -13.41 7.10 -10.61
C LEU A 283 -14.90 7.27 -10.93
N TYR A 284 -15.65 8.03 -10.14
CA TYR A 284 -17.10 8.17 -10.31
C TYR A 284 -17.48 8.61 -11.73
N ASN A 285 -16.77 9.58 -12.31
CA ASN A 285 -17.06 10.07 -13.66
C ASN A 285 -16.88 8.98 -14.74
N LEU A 286 -15.97 8.02 -14.52
CA LEU A 286 -15.73 6.89 -15.44
C LEU A 286 -16.67 5.72 -15.18
N THR A 287 -17.20 5.62 -13.96
CA THR A 287 -17.94 4.46 -13.47
C THR A 287 -19.42 4.75 -13.22
N VAL A 288 -19.91 5.95 -13.50
CA VAL A 288 -21.33 6.30 -13.29
C VAL A 288 -22.26 5.36 -14.08
N PRO A 289 -23.24 4.71 -13.43
CA PRO A 289 -24.17 3.79 -14.08
C PRO A 289 -25.13 4.48 -15.05
N TYR A 290 -25.69 5.61 -14.63
CA TYR A 290 -26.70 6.37 -15.37
C TYR A 290 -26.22 7.81 -15.58
N PRO A 291 -25.35 8.08 -16.57
CA PRO A 291 -24.75 9.41 -16.80
C PRO A 291 -25.76 10.48 -17.23
N ASP A 292 -26.89 10.09 -17.82
CA ASP A 292 -27.94 11.03 -18.25
C ASP A 292 -28.77 11.57 -17.06
N LYS A 293 -28.61 10.99 -15.87
CA LYS A 293 -29.26 11.48 -14.65
C LYS A 293 -28.42 12.57 -14.00
N PRO A 294 -29.04 13.61 -13.45
CA PRO A 294 -28.32 14.64 -12.70
C PRO A 294 -27.54 14.01 -11.55
N ASN A 295 -26.25 14.33 -11.47
CA ASN A 295 -25.42 13.99 -10.32
C ASN A 295 -25.92 14.76 -9.10
N ILE A 296 -25.94 14.11 -7.93
CA ILE A 296 -26.15 14.79 -6.65
C ILE A 296 -24.80 15.41 -6.25
N ASP A 297 -24.39 16.41 -7.04
CA ASP A 297 -23.26 17.28 -6.73
C ASP A 297 -23.79 18.72 -6.70
N VAL A 298 -23.85 19.28 -5.49
CA VAL A 298 -24.40 20.61 -5.24
C VAL A 298 -23.36 21.73 -5.39
N THR A 299 -22.13 21.44 -5.78
CA THR A 299 -21.05 22.42 -5.96
C THR A 299 -21.48 23.59 -6.83
N SER A 300 -22.06 23.30 -8.00
CA SER A 300 -22.53 24.35 -8.93
C SER A 300 -23.65 25.20 -8.33
N ALA A 301 -24.57 24.59 -7.56
CA ALA A 301 -25.66 25.30 -6.90
C ALA A 301 -25.14 26.21 -5.77
N MET A 302 -24.18 25.74 -4.98
CA MET A 302 -23.51 26.53 -3.93
C MET A 302 -22.82 27.76 -4.52
N VAL A 303 -22.06 27.58 -5.61
CA VAL A 303 -21.40 28.69 -6.33
C VAL A 303 -22.42 29.68 -6.88
N GLN A 304 -23.47 29.21 -7.56
CA GLN A 304 -24.53 30.08 -8.11
C GLN A 304 -25.26 30.89 -7.03
N LYS A 305 -25.43 30.31 -5.83
CA LYS A 305 -26.04 30.95 -4.67
C LYS A 305 -25.04 31.77 -3.84
N ASN A 306 -23.80 31.93 -4.30
CA ASN A 306 -22.72 32.67 -3.64
C ASN A 306 -22.46 32.20 -2.21
N TRP A 307 -22.43 30.89 -1.99
CA TRP A 307 -21.97 30.33 -0.71
C TRP A 307 -20.48 30.62 -0.53
N ASP A 308 -20.10 30.90 0.71
CA ASP A 308 -18.71 31.02 1.16
C ASP A 308 -18.43 29.99 2.27
N ALA A 309 -17.16 29.90 2.71
CA ALA A 309 -16.76 28.99 3.78
C ALA A 309 -17.57 29.23 5.08
N LEU A 310 -17.85 30.48 5.44
CA LEU A 310 -18.61 30.80 6.64
C LEU A 310 -20.04 30.24 6.55
N LYS A 311 -20.70 30.37 5.40
CA LYS A 311 -22.03 29.80 5.16
C LYS A 311 -22.02 28.27 5.23
N ILE A 312 -20.97 27.61 4.74
CA ILE A 312 -20.79 26.16 4.85
C ILE A 312 -20.76 25.75 6.34
N PHE A 313 -19.83 26.31 7.12
CA PHE A 313 -19.70 25.96 8.55
C PHE A 313 -20.93 26.37 9.37
N LYS A 314 -21.58 27.49 9.06
CA LYS A 314 -22.84 27.89 9.74
C LYS A 314 -23.99 26.93 9.44
N THR A 315 -23.98 26.32 8.26
CA THR A 315 -24.97 25.30 7.89
C THR A 315 -24.69 23.98 8.63
N ALA A 316 -23.42 23.60 8.77
CA ALA A 316 -23.01 22.48 9.64
C ALA A 316 -23.45 22.71 11.10
N GLU A 317 -23.16 23.88 11.68
CA GLU A 317 -23.58 24.24 13.05
C GLU A 317 -25.11 24.10 13.20
N ALA A 318 -25.89 24.59 12.23
CA ALA A 318 -27.34 24.48 12.26
C ALA A 318 -27.83 23.02 12.25
N PHE A 319 -27.14 22.12 11.54
CA PHE A 319 -27.45 20.69 11.56
C PHE A 319 -27.27 20.10 12.96
N PHE A 320 -26.14 20.32 13.63
CA PHE A 320 -25.87 19.81 14.97
C PHE A 320 -26.85 20.37 16.02
N VAL A 321 -27.15 21.66 15.94
CA VAL A 321 -28.16 22.30 16.79
C VAL A 321 -29.56 21.69 16.58
N SER A 322 -29.91 21.33 15.34
CA SER A 322 -31.21 20.72 15.03
C SER A 322 -31.45 19.39 15.75
N ILE A 323 -30.39 18.62 16.00
CA ILE A 323 -30.46 17.35 16.73
C ILE A 323 -30.27 17.52 18.24
N GLY A 324 -30.12 18.75 18.73
CA GLY A 324 -30.01 19.07 20.15
C GLY A 324 -28.60 18.97 20.73
N LEU A 325 -27.57 19.05 19.87
CA LEU A 325 -26.18 19.21 20.27
C LEU A 325 -25.82 20.69 20.48
N TYR A 326 -24.54 21.02 20.59
CA TYR A 326 -24.09 22.33 21.04
C TYR A 326 -24.12 23.37 19.91
N ASN A 327 -24.02 24.65 20.27
CA ASN A 327 -23.59 25.68 19.30
C ASN A 327 -22.06 25.77 19.39
N MET A 328 -21.40 26.14 18.30
CA MET A 328 -19.96 26.40 18.36
C MET A 328 -19.66 27.59 19.27
N THR A 329 -18.52 27.56 19.95
CA THR A 329 -18.14 28.62 20.89
C THR A 329 -17.80 29.93 20.17
N ALA A 330 -17.86 31.05 20.88
CA ALA A 330 -17.40 32.34 20.30
C ALA A 330 -15.91 32.31 19.92
N GLY A 331 -15.10 31.57 20.69
CA GLY A 331 -13.69 31.34 20.42
C GLY A 331 -13.47 30.58 19.11
N PHE A 332 -14.29 29.55 18.84
CA PHE A 332 -14.23 28.77 17.60
C PHE A 332 -14.33 29.67 16.36
N TRP A 333 -15.33 30.54 16.29
CA TRP A 333 -15.54 31.43 15.14
C TRP A 333 -14.46 32.50 15.00
N THR A 334 -13.82 32.88 16.11
CA THR A 334 -12.79 33.93 16.13
C THR A 334 -11.40 33.39 15.78
N ASN A 335 -11.09 32.17 16.24
CA ASN A 335 -9.73 31.63 16.22
C ASN A 335 -9.49 30.58 15.12
N SER A 336 -10.55 30.01 14.52
CA SER A 336 -10.42 29.01 13.47
C SER A 336 -9.89 29.60 12.16
N MET A 337 -9.18 28.78 11.39
CA MET A 337 -8.74 29.10 10.03
C MET A 337 -9.63 28.33 9.05
N LEU A 338 -10.74 28.94 8.64
CA LEU A 338 -11.76 28.31 7.77
C LEU A 338 -11.54 28.61 6.27
N THR A 339 -10.51 29.39 5.94
CA THR A 339 -10.13 29.71 4.56
C THR A 339 -8.61 29.82 4.49
N GLU A 340 -8.05 29.52 3.32
CA GLU A 340 -6.63 29.78 3.07
C GLU A 340 -6.32 31.29 3.20
N PRO A 341 -5.29 31.67 3.96
CA PRO A 341 -4.90 33.07 4.07
C PRO A 341 -4.41 33.68 2.75
N THR A 342 -4.74 34.95 2.51
CA THR A 342 -4.32 35.70 1.31
C THR A 342 -3.06 36.55 1.52
N ASP A 343 -2.44 36.46 2.69
CA ASP A 343 -1.26 37.23 3.11
C ASP A 343 0.08 36.51 2.81
N ASN A 344 0.04 35.52 1.92
CA ASN A 344 1.18 34.67 1.50
C ASN A 344 1.85 33.86 2.61
N ARG A 345 1.24 33.72 3.80
CA ARG A 345 1.77 32.80 4.81
C ARG A 345 1.57 31.36 4.36
N LYS A 346 2.57 30.52 4.61
CA LYS A 346 2.50 29.08 4.32
C LYS A 346 1.74 28.39 5.46
N VAL A 347 0.78 27.53 5.11
CA VAL A 347 -0.06 26.82 6.07
C VAL A 347 -0.19 25.35 5.69
N VAL A 348 -0.52 24.51 6.65
CA VAL A 348 -0.94 23.13 6.38
C VAL A 348 -2.43 23.15 6.05
N CYS A 349 -2.81 22.86 4.80
CA CYS A 349 -4.22 22.93 4.37
C CYS A 349 -5.07 21.70 4.69
N HIS A 350 -4.46 20.58 5.09
CA HIS A 350 -5.19 19.36 5.45
C HIS A 350 -6.22 19.65 6.57
N PRO A 351 -7.53 19.31 6.38
CA PRO A 351 -8.57 19.57 7.37
C PRO A 351 -8.23 18.91 8.72
N THR A 352 -8.31 19.69 9.80
CA THR A 352 -8.16 19.17 11.17
C THR A 352 -9.01 19.95 12.18
N ALA A 353 -9.65 19.22 13.09
CA ALA A 353 -10.28 19.71 14.32
C ALA A 353 -9.30 19.69 15.50
N TRP A 354 -9.38 20.70 16.36
CA TRP A 354 -8.45 20.92 17.48
C TRP A 354 -9.20 21.23 18.78
N ASP A 355 -9.11 20.31 19.75
CA ASP A 355 -9.26 20.64 21.17
C ASP A 355 -7.93 21.17 21.71
N MET A 356 -7.87 22.49 21.91
CA MET A 356 -6.67 23.11 22.47
C MET A 356 -6.57 22.86 23.98
N GLY A 357 -7.69 22.51 24.64
CA GLY A 357 -7.90 22.58 26.08
C GLY A 357 -8.57 23.90 26.49
N LYS A 358 -9.04 23.96 27.75
CA LYS A 358 -9.67 25.17 28.33
C LYS A 358 -10.87 25.72 27.54
N ASN A 359 -11.63 24.84 26.90
CA ASN A 359 -12.78 25.16 26.05
C ASN A 359 -12.44 26.03 24.80
N ASP A 360 -11.21 25.97 24.32
CA ASP A 360 -10.78 26.60 23.06
C ASP A 360 -10.73 25.53 21.96
N TYR A 361 -11.73 25.57 21.09
CA TYR A 361 -11.95 24.61 20.02
C TYR A 361 -11.76 25.30 18.68
N ARG A 362 -11.07 24.68 17.73
CA ARG A 362 -10.76 25.31 16.43
C ARG A 362 -10.80 24.30 15.29
N ILE A 363 -11.11 24.77 14.08
CA ILE A 363 -10.91 24.02 12.84
C ILE A 363 -9.88 24.75 11.97
N LYS A 364 -8.98 23.98 11.36
CA LYS A 364 -8.01 24.44 10.37
C LYS A 364 -8.25 23.75 9.03
N MET A 365 -8.90 24.44 8.10
CA MET A 365 -9.28 23.92 6.78
C MET A 365 -9.19 25.03 5.72
N CYS A 366 -8.55 24.74 4.59
CA CYS A 366 -8.52 25.63 3.43
C CYS A 366 -9.78 25.43 2.57
N THR A 367 -10.94 25.80 3.10
CA THR A 367 -12.24 25.47 2.53
C THR A 367 -12.48 26.11 1.17
N LYS A 368 -12.84 25.27 0.21
CA LYS A 368 -13.32 25.60 -1.14
C LYS A 368 -14.84 25.46 -1.18
N VAL A 369 -15.47 26.13 -2.14
CA VAL A 369 -16.93 26.05 -2.32
C VAL A 369 -17.25 24.82 -3.18
N THR A 370 -17.18 23.64 -2.56
CA THR A 370 -17.47 22.33 -3.18
C THR A 370 -18.38 21.51 -2.27
N MET A 371 -19.07 20.51 -2.83
CA MET A 371 -19.85 19.55 -2.04
C MET A 371 -18.95 18.73 -1.11
N ASP A 372 -17.75 18.36 -1.56
CA ASP A 372 -16.81 17.58 -0.74
C ASP A 372 -16.40 18.38 0.50
N ASP A 373 -16.01 19.64 0.35
CA ASP A 373 -15.66 20.51 1.49
C ASP A 373 -16.87 20.85 2.38
N PHE A 374 -18.09 20.87 1.81
CA PHE A 374 -19.32 20.97 2.59
C PHE A 374 -19.53 19.76 3.51
N LEU A 375 -19.28 18.55 3.02
CA LEU A 375 -19.35 17.33 3.83
C LEU A 375 -18.19 17.27 4.83
N THR A 376 -16.97 17.63 4.42
CA THR A 376 -15.81 17.72 5.33
C THR A 376 -16.05 18.71 6.46
N ALA A 377 -16.73 19.83 6.23
CA ALA A 377 -17.10 20.75 7.31
C ALA A 377 -18.06 20.12 8.34
N HIS A 378 -18.97 19.23 7.92
CA HIS A 378 -19.80 18.46 8.85
C HIS A 378 -18.98 17.42 9.60
N HIS A 379 -18.05 16.74 8.91
CA HIS A 379 -17.12 15.79 9.50
C HIS A 379 -16.27 16.42 10.62
N GLU A 380 -15.53 17.48 10.30
CA GLU A 380 -14.62 18.13 11.25
C GLU A 380 -15.38 18.80 12.40
N MET A 381 -16.58 19.34 12.15
CA MET A 381 -17.41 19.88 13.24
C MET A 381 -17.98 18.78 14.13
N GLY A 382 -18.17 17.56 13.61
CA GLY A 382 -18.51 16.38 14.41
C GLY A 382 -17.43 16.04 15.44
N HIS A 383 -16.15 16.20 15.10
CA HIS A 383 -15.04 16.09 16.06
C HIS A 383 -15.13 17.14 17.16
N ILE A 384 -15.38 18.41 16.78
CA ILE A 384 -15.54 19.50 17.77
C ILE A 384 -16.72 19.26 18.71
N GLU A 385 -17.85 18.75 18.22
CA GLU A 385 -18.99 18.38 19.06
C GLU A 385 -18.63 17.26 20.05
N TYR A 386 -17.80 16.29 19.63
CA TYR A 386 -17.29 15.25 20.52
C TYR A 386 -16.35 15.85 21.58
N ASP A 387 -15.39 16.68 21.17
CA ASP A 387 -14.46 17.41 22.05
C ASP A 387 -15.20 18.24 23.11
N MET A 388 -16.25 18.93 22.69
CA MET A 388 -17.10 19.71 23.58
C MET A 388 -17.87 18.83 24.56
N ALA A 389 -18.38 17.68 24.12
CA ALA A 389 -19.19 16.79 24.94
C ALA A 389 -18.40 16.17 26.11
N TYR A 390 -17.18 15.69 25.87
CA TYR A 390 -16.35 15.10 26.93
C TYR A 390 -15.48 16.11 27.68
N SER A 391 -15.57 17.41 27.38
CA SER A 391 -14.77 18.47 28.05
C SER A 391 -14.84 18.44 29.59
N VAL A 392 -15.94 17.92 30.14
CA VAL A 392 -16.18 17.73 31.58
C VAL A 392 -15.39 16.58 32.21
N GLN A 393 -14.83 15.68 31.39
CA GLN A 393 -14.01 14.56 31.86
C GLN A 393 -12.65 15.04 32.37
N PRO A 394 -11.99 14.27 33.26
CA PRO A 394 -10.58 14.48 33.62
C PRO A 394 -9.69 14.48 32.38
N PHE A 395 -8.59 15.23 32.40
CA PHE A 395 -7.71 15.47 31.24
C PHE A 395 -7.36 14.20 30.45
N LEU A 396 -6.95 13.13 31.13
CA LEU A 396 -6.54 11.86 30.50
C LEU A 396 -7.69 11.03 29.91
N LEU A 397 -8.94 11.42 30.16
CA LEU A 397 -10.14 10.75 29.68
C LEU A 397 -10.89 11.57 28.61
N ARG A 398 -10.33 12.72 28.19
CA ARG A 398 -10.83 13.57 27.10
C ARG A 398 -10.30 13.08 25.76
N ASP A 399 -10.88 12.00 25.28
CA ASP A 399 -10.63 11.41 23.97
C ASP A 399 -11.83 10.54 23.60
N GLY A 400 -11.90 10.08 22.35
CA GLY A 400 -12.85 9.06 21.93
C GLY A 400 -12.65 7.75 22.71
N ALA A 401 -13.71 6.93 22.79
CA ALA A 401 -13.64 5.66 23.53
C ALA A 401 -12.53 4.73 23.00
N ASN A 402 -12.28 4.77 21.69
CA ASN A 402 -11.07 4.30 21.02
C ASN A 402 -10.85 5.16 19.75
N GLU A 403 -9.74 4.96 19.03
CA GLU A 403 -9.37 5.76 17.86
C GLU A 403 -10.37 5.68 16.69
N GLY A 404 -11.22 4.65 16.62
CA GLY A 404 -12.25 4.51 15.59
C GLY A 404 -13.53 5.28 15.91
N PHE A 405 -13.83 5.57 17.18
CA PHE A 405 -15.05 6.29 17.57
C PHE A 405 -15.03 7.74 17.13
N HIS A 406 -13.90 8.41 17.37
CA HIS A 406 -13.75 9.83 17.06
C HIS A 406 -14.04 10.09 15.58
N GLU A 407 -13.38 9.31 14.73
CA GLU A 407 -13.56 9.34 13.28
C GLU A 407 -14.98 8.95 12.81
N ALA A 408 -15.63 8.00 13.50
CA ALA A 408 -16.96 7.52 13.11
C ALA A 408 -18.04 8.59 13.35
N VAL A 409 -17.89 9.37 14.41
CA VAL A 409 -18.81 10.47 14.74
C VAL A 409 -18.78 11.54 13.66
N GLY A 410 -17.62 11.91 13.12
CA GLY A 410 -17.55 12.83 11.98
C GLY A 410 -18.30 12.31 10.75
N GLU A 411 -18.15 11.02 10.42
CA GLU A 411 -18.76 10.44 9.21
C GLU A 411 -20.28 10.33 9.23
N ILE A 412 -20.89 9.99 10.36
CA ILE A 412 -22.35 9.87 10.43
C ILE A 412 -23.06 11.19 10.10
N MET A 413 -22.40 12.33 10.35
CA MET A 413 -22.91 13.67 10.04
C MET A 413 -22.86 13.91 8.54
N SER A 414 -21.73 13.59 7.91
CA SER A 414 -21.56 13.65 6.46
C SER A 414 -22.56 12.76 5.73
N LEU A 415 -22.86 11.56 6.24
CA LEU A 415 -23.85 10.65 5.64
C LEU A 415 -25.25 11.28 5.61
N SER A 416 -25.67 11.92 6.70
CA SER A 416 -26.99 12.57 6.78
C SER A 416 -27.04 13.84 5.92
N ALA A 417 -25.98 14.64 5.95
CA ALA A 417 -25.86 15.89 5.19
C ALA A 417 -25.79 15.67 3.66
N ALA A 418 -25.30 14.51 3.22
CA ALA A 418 -25.23 14.15 1.80
C ALA A 418 -26.57 13.68 1.20
N THR A 419 -27.61 13.45 2.01
CA THR A 419 -28.88 12.92 1.51
C THR A 419 -29.60 13.96 0.63
N PRO A 420 -30.27 13.54 -0.46
CA PRO A 420 -31.06 14.46 -1.27
C PRO A 420 -32.15 15.18 -0.49
N GLN A 421 -32.75 14.53 0.51
CA GLN A 421 -33.73 15.14 1.41
C GLN A 421 -33.12 16.34 2.17
N HIS A 422 -31.93 16.17 2.74
CA HIS A 422 -31.24 17.24 3.43
C HIS A 422 -30.87 18.39 2.48
N LEU A 423 -30.27 18.07 1.32
CA LEU A 423 -29.83 19.06 0.33
C LEU A 423 -31.01 19.86 -0.27
N LYS A 424 -32.19 19.24 -0.43
CA LYS A 424 -33.44 19.96 -0.78
C LYS A 424 -33.85 20.94 0.31
N SER A 425 -33.75 20.56 1.58
CA SER A 425 -34.09 21.44 2.70
C SER A 425 -33.20 22.69 2.78
N LEU A 426 -31.99 22.60 2.26
CA LEU A 426 -31.03 23.69 2.13
C LEU A 426 -31.18 24.51 0.84
N ASP A 427 -32.17 24.20 -0.01
CA ASP A 427 -32.35 24.83 -1.32
C ASP A 427 -31.11 24.69 -2.21
N LEU A 428 -30.37 23.58 -2.08
CA LEU A 428 -29.22 23.23 -2.93
C LEU A 428 -29.59 22.24 -4.04
N LEU A 429 -30.71 21.54 -3.89
CA LEU A 429 -31.33 20.73 -4.93
C LEU A 429 -32.70 21.32 -5.31
N GLU A 430 -33.01 21.28 -6.60
CA GLU A 430 -34.29 21.75 -7.13
C GLU A 430 -35.48 21.03 -6.45
N PRO A 431 -36.55 21.75 -6.06
CA PRO A 431 -37.73 21.13 -5.45
C PRO A 431 -38.41 20.08 -6.34
N THR A 432 -38.23 20.18 -7.65
CA THR A 432 -38.74 19.22 -8.64
C THR A 432 -37.87 17.98 -8.79
N PHE A 433 -36.69 17.92 -8.16
CA PHE A 433 -35.83 16.74 -8.19
C PHE A 433 -36.55 15.56 -7.54
N GLN A 434 -36.85 14.54 -8.35
CA GLN A 434 -37.41 13.28 -7.88
C GLN A 434 -36.30 12.26 -7.78
N GLU A 435 -36.23 11.61 -6.62
CA GLU A 435 -35.37 10.45 -6.45
C GLU A 435 -36.04 9.27 -7.12
N ASP A 436 -35.32 8.64 -8.04
CA ASP A 436 -35.67 7.37 -8.65
C ASP A 436 -34.56 6.33 -8.43
N GLU A 437 -34.86 5.08 -8.76
CA GLU A 437 -33.92 3.96 -8.59
C GLU A 437 -32.57 4.22 -9.26
N GLU A 438 -32.52 4.90 -10.41
CA GLU A 438 -31.29 5.19 -11.14
C GLU A 438 -30.42 6.21 -10.40
N THR A 439 -31.04 7.29 -9.88
CA THR A 439 -30.36 8.28 -9.04
C THR A 439 -29.88 7.70 -7.71
N GLU A 440 -30.63 6.77 -7.12
CA GLU A 440 -30.23 6.07 -5.89
C GLU A 440 -29.01 5.18 -6.12
N ILE A 441 -28.97 4.43 -7.22
CA ILE A 441 -27.82 3.61 -7.60
C ILE A 441 -26.60 4.48 -7.89
N ASN A 442 -26.78 5.62 -8.58
CA ASN A 442 -25.71 6.59 -8.79
C ASN A 442 -25.14 7.11 -7.45
N PHE A 443 -25.99 7.45 -6.48
CA PHE A 443 -25.56 7.89 -5.15
C PHE A 443 -24.82 6.78 -4.40
N LEU A 444 -25.42 5.59 -4.30
CA LEU A 444 -24.83 4.46 -3.58
C LEU A 444 -23.51 4.04 -4.20
N LEU A 445 -23.36 4.05 -5.53
CA LEU A 445 -22.06 3.76 -6.15
C LEU A 445 -21.02 4.80 -5.74
N LYS A 446 -21.34 6.11 -5.78
CA LYS A 446 -20.41 7.17 -5.34
C LYS A 446 -19.95 6.92 -3.90
N GLN A 447 -20.89 6.62 -3.00
CA GLN A 447 -20.59 6.27 -1.61
C GLN A 447 -19.74 5.00 -1.50
N ALA A 448 -20.03 3.95 -2.29
CA ALA A 448 -19.29 2.70 -2.24
C ALA A 448 -17.84 2.84 -2.74
N LEU A 449 -17.59 3.68 -3.74
CA LEU A 449 -16.23 3.97 -4.22
C LEU A 449 -15.35 4.60 -3.13
N THR A 450 -15.92 5.43 -2.26
CA THR A 450 -15.22 6.01 -1.11
C THR A 450 -15.14 5.03 0.05
N ILE A 451 -16.28 4.48 0.48
CA ILE A 451 -16.42 3.73 1.73
C ILE A 451 -15.98 2.28 1.57
N VAL A 452 -16.53 1.55 0.59
CA VAL A 452 -16.22 0.13 0.37
C VAL A 452 -14.86 -0.04 -0.32
N GLY A 453 -14.53 0.86 -1.26
CA GLY A 453 -13.26 0.83 -2.00
C GLY A 453 -12.02 0.92 -1.09
N THR A 454 -12.08 1.70 0.00
CA THR A 454 -10.94 1.86 0.92
C THR A 454 -10.76 0.69 1.89
N MET A 455 -11.79 -0.13 2.16
CA MET A 455 -11.71 -1.11 3.26
C MET A 455 -10.64 -2.19 3.04
N PRO A 456 -10.54 -2.83 1.86
CA PRO A 456 -9.47 -3.81 1.62
C PRO A 456 -8.09 -3.17 1.61
N PHE A 457 -7.96 -1.94 1.09
CA PHE A 457 -6.71 -1.18 1.15
C PHE A 457 -6.26 -0.97 2.60
N THR A 458 -7.18 -0.50 3.44
CA THR A 458 -6.93 -0.18 4.86
C THR A 458 -6.57 -1.41 5.66
N TYR A 459 -7.34 -2.50 5.51
CA TYR A 459 -7.07 -3.78 6.15
C TYR A 459 -5.71 -4.34 5.74
N MET A 460 -5.43 -4.39 4.43
CA MET A 460 -4.18 -4.96 3.91
C MET A 460 -2.96 -4.17 4.40
N LEU A 461 -3.02 -2.84 4.40
CA LEU A 461 -1.92 -1.98 4.85
C LEU A 461 -1.57 -2.24 6.32
N GLU A 462 -2.56 -2.29 7.22
CA GLU A 462 -2.29 -2.59 8.62
C GLU A 462 -1.84 -4.01 8.86
N LYS A 463 -2.42 -4.98 8.15
CA LYS A 463 -1.97 -6.36 8.23
C LYS A 463 -0.49 -6.47 7.84
N TRP A 464 -0.06 -5.81 6.76
CA TRP A 464 1.35 -5.77 6.37
C TRP A 464 2.22 -5.15 7.46
N ARG A 465 1.81 -4.01 8.05
CA ARG A 465 2.55 -3.36 9.14
C ARG A 465 2.67 -4.26 10.38
N TRP A 466 1.59 -4.90 10.82
CA TRP A 466 1.63 -5.84 11.95
C TRP A 466 2.59 -6.99 11.71
N MET A 467 2.59 -7.56 10.49
CA MET A 467 3.51 -8.63 10.11
C MET A 467 4.98 -8.17 9.95
N VAL A 468 5.21 -6.90 9.61
CA VAL A 468 6.55 -6.30 9.61
C VAL A 468 7.04 -6.07 11.05
N PHE A 469 6.20 -5.50 11.92
CA PHE A 469 6.58 -5.23 13.31
C PHE A 469 6.84 -6.51 14.09
N ASN A 470 6.01 -7.55 13.91
CA ASN A 470 6.20 -8.82 14.61
C ASN A 470 7.33 -9.69 14.02
N GLY A 471 7.87 -9.32 12.84
CA GLY A 471 8.99 -9.99 12.18
C GLY A 471 8.63 -11.19 11.31
N GLU A 472 7.35 -11.43 11.03
CA GLU A 472 6.90 -12.45 10.06
C GLU A 472 7.36 -12.13 8.63
N ILE A 473 7.44 -10.85 8.28
CA ILE A 473 8.00 -10.39 6.99
C ILE A 473 9.41 -9.86 7.22
N THR A 474 10.40 -10.55 6.64
CA THR A 474 11.80 -10.12 6.70
C THR A 474 12.04 -8.89 5.82
N LYS A 475 13.06 -8.09 6.14
CA LYS A 475 13.41 -6.88 5.36
C LYS A 475 13.62 -7.20 3.87
N GLN A 476 14.16 -8.37 3.55
CA GLN A 476 14.41 -8.82 2.17
C GLN A 476 13.13 -9.22 1.41
N GLU A 477 11.97 -9.15 2.05
CA GLU A 477 10.68 -9.55 1.46
C GLU A 477 9.59 -8.49 1.65
N TRP A 478 9.95 -7.28 2.11
CA TRP A 478 8.99 -6.21 2.38
C TRP A 478 8.16 -5.84 1.16
N THR A 479 8.83 -5.51 0.05
CA THR A 479 8.19 -5.08 -1.20
C THR A 479 7.50 -6.25 -1.88
N LYS A 480 8.14 -7.43 -1.86
CA LYS A 480 7.54 -8.66 -2.38
C LYS A 480 6.20 -8.98 -1.70
N ARG A 481 6.19 -9.06 -0.36
CA ARG A 481 4.98 -9.39 0.39
C ARG A 481 3.91 -8.32 0.29
N TRP A 482 4.31 -7.05 0.22
CA TRP A 482 3.39 -5.94 -0.02
C TRP A 482 2.58 -6.15 -1.30
N TRP A 483 3.24 -6.46 -2.42
CA TRP A 483 2.57 -6.66 -3.71
C TRP A 483 1.81 -7.98 -3.80
N GLU A 484 2.28 -9.05 -3.15
CA GLU A 484 1.48 -10.28 -2.97
C GLU A 484 0.16 -9.99 -2.25
N MET A 485 0.21 -9.26 -1.12
CA MET A 485 -0.98 -8.92 -0.34
C MET A 485 -1.90 -7.93 -1.06
N LYS A 486 -1.35 -6.95 -1.80
CA LYS A 486 -2.12 -6.04 -2.67
C LYS A 486 -2.92 -6.82 -3.72
N ARG A 487 -2.30 -7.79 -4.39
CA ARG A 487 -2.97 -8.63 -5.38
C ARG A 487 -3.99 -9.55 -4.73
N GLU A 488 -3.66 -10.22 -3.63
CA GLU A 488 -4.55 -11.20 -2.99
C GLU A 488 -5.77 -10.54 -2.33
N ILE A 489 -5.56 -9.49 -1.54
CA ILE A 489 -6.60 -8.91 -0.67
C ILE A 489 -7.36 -7.78 -1.40
N VAL A 490 -6.63 -6.90 -2.09
CA VAL A 490 -7.21 -5.71 -2.73
C VAL A 490 -7.57 -5.99 -4.19
N GLY A 491 -6.94 -6.97 -4.85
CA GLY A 491 -7.14 -7.18 -6.29
C GLY A 491 -6.54 -6.08 -7.14
N VAL A 492 -5.42 -5.52 -6.67
CA VAL A 492 -4.69 -4.43 -7.31
C VAL A 492 -3.26 -4.88 -7.58
N VAL A 493 -2.76 -4.59 -8.78
CA VAL A 493 -1.43 -5.00 -9.25
C VAL A 493 -0.58 -3.79 -9.58
N GLU A 494 0.70 -3.89 -9.29
CA GLU A 494 1.70 -2.91 -9.68
C GLU A 494 1.81 -2.82 -11.21
N PRO A 495 1.91 -1.61 -11.76
CA PRO A 495 2.10 -1.45 -13.21
C PRO A 495 3.52 -1.72 -13.67
N VAL A 496 4.49 -1.74 -12.75
CA VAL A 496 5.92 -2.00 -12.98
C VAL A 496 6.43 -2.80 -11.78
N PRO A 497 7.29 -3.82 -11.96
CA PRO A 497 7.79 -4.61 -10.84
C PRO A 497 8.75 -3.81 -9.96
N HIS A 498 8.53 -3.83 -8.63
CA HIS A 498 9.38 -3.16 -7.66
C HIS A 498 10.24 -4.17 -6.89
N ASP A 499 11.52 -3.87 -6.74
CA ASP A 499 12.46 -4.65 -5.92
C ASP A 499 12.55 -4.09 -4.49
N GLU A 500 13.40 -4.71 -3.66
CA GLU A 500 13.57 -4.30 -2.27
C GLU A 500 14.31 -2.96 -2.06
N THR A 501 14.65 -2.23 -3.13
CA THR A 501 15.10 -0.85 -2.99
C THR A 501 13.93 0.11 -2.72
N TYR A 502 12.70 -0.29 -3.06
CA TYR A 502 11.50 0.49 -2.85
C TYR A 502 10.95 0.34 -1.42
N CYS A 503 10.16 1.33 -1.02
CA CYS A 503 9.30 1.28 0.16
C CYS A 503 7.95 1.94 -0.15
N ASP A 504 7.19 1.30 -1.04
CA ASP A 504 5.87 1.78 -1.48
C ASP A 504 4.90 2.09 -0.33
N PRO A 505 4.85 1.31 0.77
CA PRO A 505 4.01 1.66 1.92
C PRO A 505 4.39 3.01 2.54
N ALA A 506 5.69 3.30 2.66
CA ALA A 506 6.19 4.55 3.24
C ALA A 506 6.02 5.77 2.32
N ALA A 507 5.65 5.57 1.06
CA ALA A 507 5.25 6.64 0.15
C ALA A 507 3.82 7.17 0.43
N LEU A 508 3.17 6.73 1.51
CA LEU A 508 1.87 7.19 2.00
C LEU A 508 2.02 7.97 3.33
N PHE A 509 1.25 9.06 3.48
CA PHE A 509 1.36 10.01 4.60
C PHE A 509 1.40 9.33 5.97
N HIS A 510 0.39 8.53 6.30
CA HIS A 510 0.25 7.88 7.61
C HIS A 510 1.40 6.94 7.96
N VAL A 511 2.00 6.29 6.96
CA VAL A 511 3.13 5.39 7.18
C VAL A 511 4.41 6.21 7.43
N ALA A 512 4.66 7.25 6.62
CA ALA A 512 5.79 8.15 6.79
C ALA A 512 5.72 9.00 8.07
N ASN A 513 4.52 9.25 8.60
CA ASN A 513 4.27 10.12 9.76
C ASN A 513 3.78 9.35 11.00
N ASP A 514 3.99 8.04 11.07
CA ASP A 514 3.78 7.25 12.31
C ASP A 514 2.34 7.29 12.86
N TYR A 515 1.34 7.22 11.98
CA TYR A 515 -0.06 7.09 12.38
C TYR A 515 -0.55 5.65 12.22
N SER A 516 -1.28 5.14 13.22
CA SER A 516 -2.08 3.90 13.08
C SER A 516 -3.12 4.10 11.97
N PHE A 517 -3.31 3.07 11.15
CA PHE A 517 -4.24 3.13 10.03
C PHE A 517 -5.51 2.29 10.26
N ILE A 518 -5.55 1.45 11.30
CA ILE A 518 -6.71 0.56 11.55
C ILE A 518 -7.94 1.34 12.00
N ARG A 519 -7.74 2.54 12.58
CA ARG A 519 -8.80 3.52 12.89
C ARG A 519 -9.77 3.74 11.75
N TYR A 520 -9.31 3.80 10.49
CA TYR A 520 -10.19 4.05 9.35
C TYR A 520 -11.09 2.84 9.03
N TYR A 521 -10.61 1.63 9.30
CA TYR A 521 -11.38 0.41 9.13
C TYR A 521 -12.46 0.29 10.21
N THR A 522 -12.07 0.43 11.48
CA THR A 522 -12.99 0.30 12.63
C THR A 522 -14.04 1.41 12.64
N ARG A 523 -13.62 2.66 12.39
CA ARG A 523 -14.50 3.81 12.11
C ARG A 523 -15.60 3.46 11.13
N THR A 524 -15.24 2.87 9.99
CA THR A 524 -16.19 2.56 8.92
C THR A 524 -17.21 1.52 9.36
N ILE A 525 -16.86 0.60 10.24
CA ILE A 525 -17.83 -0.33 10.83
C ILE A 525 -18.74 0.41 11.82
N TYR A 526 -18.16 1.16 12.75
CA TYR A 526 -18.89 1.89 13.78
C TYR A 526 -19.86 2.93 13.19
N GLN A 527 -19.48 3.62 12.12
CA GLN A 527 -20.32 4.66 11.52
C GLN A 527 -21.69 4.10 11.10
N PHE A 528 -21.76 2.88 10.56
CA PHE A 528 -23.03 2.29 10.15
C PHE A 528 -23.78 1.66 11.32
N GLN A 529 -23.08 1.15 12.34
CA GLN A 529 -23.74 0.73 13.60
C GLN A 529 -24.41 1.92 14.28
N PHE A 530 -23.73 3.08 14.35
CA PHE A 530 -24.28 4.32 14.87
C PHE A 530 -25.40 4.85 13.97
N GLN A 531 -25.21 4.91 12.66
CA GLN A 531 -26.24 5.39 11.73
C GLN A 531 -27.52 4.57 11.88
N GLU A 532 -27.44 3.24 11.88
CA GLU A 532 -28.62 2.39 12.03
C GLU A 532 -29.35 2.61 13.37
N ALA A 533 -28.61 2.76 14.47
CA ALA A 533 -29.17 3.05 15.78
C ALA A 533 -29.84 4.44 15.86
N LEU A 534 -29.18 5.47 15.32
CA LEU A 534 -29.69 6.85 15.31
C LEU A 534 -30.90 6.99 14.39
N CYS A 535 -30.91 6.32 13.24
CA CYS A 535 -32.06 6.28 12.34
C CYS A 535 -33.28 5.59 12.96
N LYS A 536 -33.06 4.50 13.73
CA LYS A 536 -34.13 3.88 14.54
C LYS A 536 -34.67 4.88 15.58
N ALA A 537 -33.80 5.61 16.27
CA ALA A 537 -34.20 6.65 17.23
C ALA A 537 -34.95 7.83 16.57
N ALA A 538 -34.64 8.13 15.31
CA ALA A 538 -35.35 9.11 14.49
C ALA A 538 -36.67 8.60 13.89
N ASN A 539 -37.07 7.35 14.18
CA ASN A 539 -38.26 6.69 13.62
C ASN A 539 -38.25 6.60 12.08
N HIS A 540 -37.07 6.45 11.46
CA HIS A 540 -36.95 6.21 10.03
C HIS A 540 -37.47 4.82 9.65
N THR A 541 -38.29 4.73 8.60
CA THR A 541 -38.90 3.46 8.15
C THR A 541 -38.47 3.02 6.75
N GLY A 542 -37.64 3.80 6.06
CA GLY A 542 -37.17 3.50 4.69
C GLY A 542 -35.79 2.82 4.66
N PRO A 543 -35.19 2.70 3.46
CA PRO A 543 -33.81 2.24 3.31
C PRO A 543 -32.84 3.09 4.12
N LEU A 544 -31.83 2.47 4.72
CA LEU A 544 -30.91 3.16 5.65
C LEU A 544 -30.16 4.33 4.99
N HIS A 545 -29.80 4.21 3.70
CA HIS A 545 -29.10 5.26 2.96
C HIS A 545 -29.90 6.52 2.68
N LYS A 546 -31.22 6.50 2.93
CA LYS A 546 -32.10 7.68 2.85
C LYS A 546 -32.37 8.32 4.19
N CYS A 547 -31.81 7.78 5.26
CA CYS A 547 -32.03 8.32 6.59
C CYS A 547 -31.33 9.68 6.74
N ASP A 548 -32.08 10.68 7.19
CA ASP A 548 -31.59 11.96 7.64
C ASP A 548 -32.03 12.17 9.10
N ILE A 549 -31.07 12.33 10.01
CA ILE A 549 -31.34 12.52 11.44
C ILE A 549 -31.66 13.98 11.80
N THR A 550 -31.60 14.92 10.85
CA THR A 550 -31.89 16.35 11.07
C THR A 550 -33.22 16.53 11.80
N ASN A 551 -33.26 17.42 12.79
CA ASN A 551 -34.40 17.69 13.68
C ASN A 551 -34.81 16.53 14.64
N SER A 552 -34.07 15.43 14.69
CA SER A 552 -34.34 14.36 15.66
C SER A 552 -33.58 14.57 16.97
N THR A 553 -34.22 15.25 17.92
CA THR A 553 -33.64 15.43 19.27
C THR A 553 -33.50 14.12 20.04
N ALA A 554 -34.27 13.08 19.67
CA ALA A 554 -34.12 11.74 20.25
C ALA A 554 -32.80 11.09 19.78
N ALA A 555 -32.49 11.17 18.48
CA ALA A 555 -31.23 10.66 17.94
C ALA A 555 -30.04 11.44 18.53
N GLY A 556 -30.08 12.78 18.49
CA GLY A 556 -28.99 13.57 19.07
C GLY A 556 -28.86 13.44 20.60
N GLY A 557 -29.95 13.17 21.32
CA GLY A 557 -29.90 12.85 22.75
C GLY A 557 -29.17 11.54 23.06
N ASN A 558 -29.33 10.50 22.22
CA ASN A 558 -28.59 9.25 22.33
C ASN A 558 -27.12 9.45 21.97
N LEU A 559 -26.85 10.18 20.87
CA LEU A 559 -25.51 10.51 20.45
C LEU A 559 -24.77 11.31 21.54
N ARG A 560 -25.37 12.38 22.08
CA ARG A 560 -24.73 13.19 23.13
C ARG A 560 -24.31 12.35 24.34
N GLN A 561 -25.18 11.44 24.80
CA GLN A 561 -24.87 10.54 25.91
C GLN A 561 -23.66 9.65 25.62
N LEU A 562 -23.48 9.21 24.36
CA LEU A 562 -22.28 8.49 23.94
C LEU A 562 -21.04 9.40 23.98
N LEU A 563 -21.16 10.61 23.43
CA LEU A 563 -20.03 11.54 23.32
C LEU A 563 -19.53 12.03 24.69
N GLU A 564 -20.43 12.29 25.63
CA GLU A 564 -20.10 12.74 27.00
C GLU A 564 -19.26 11.73 27.80
N LEU A 565 -19.26 10.45 27.41
CA LEU A 565 -18.45 9.43 28.08
C LEU A 565 -16.95 9.66 27.88
N GLY A 566 -16.54 10.23 26.74
CA GLY A 566 -15.14 10.23 26.32
C GLY A 566 -14.51 8.84 26.44
N LYS A 567 -13.34 8.75 27.08
CA LYS A 567 -12.65 7.49 27.38
C LYS A 567 -12.93 6.96 28.79
N SER A 568 -13.94 7.49 29.49
CA SER A 568 -14.23 7.11 30.89
C SER A 568 -14.84 5.70 31.07
N LYS A 569 -15.27 5.08 29.97
CA LYS A 569 -15.84 3.72 29.92
C LYS A 569 -15.14 2.89 28.84
N PRO A 570 -15.11 1.55 28.99
CA PRO A 570 -14.68 0.65 27.91
C PRO A 570 -15.46 0.93 26.63
N TRP A 571 -14.77 0.92 25.49
CA TRP A 571 -15.42 1.20 24.20
C TRP A 571 -16.51 0.18 23.85
N THR A 572 -16.38 -1.07 24.28
CA THR A 572 -17.40 -2.12 24.10
C THR A 572 -18.69 -1.80 24.86
N GLN A 573 -18.58 -1.16 26.03
CA GLN A 573 -19.73 -0.67 26.80
C GLN A 573 -20.34 0.58 26.17
N ALA A 574 -19.50 1.51 25.69
CA ALA A 574 -19.96 2.69 24.98
C ALA A 574 -20.67 2.33 23.67
N LEU A 575 -20.17 1.33 22.93
CA LEU A 575 -20.85 0.82 21.74
C LEU A 575 -22.21 0.23 22.10
N GLU A 576 -22.28 -0.63 23.12
CA GLU A 576 -23.51 -1.30 23.53
C GLU A 576 -24.58 -0.30 23.98
N SER A 577 -24.21 0.77 24.68
CA SER A 577 -25.18 1.79 25.11
C SER A 577 -25.80 2.56 23.95
N ALA A 578 -25.06 2.72 22.84
CA ALA A 578 -25.53 3.43 21.66
C ALA A 578 -26.27 2.52 20.66
N THR A 579 -25.79 1.28 20.46
CA THR A 579 -26.23 0.41 19.35
C THR A 579 -26.96 -0.85 19.83
N GLY A 580 -26.79 -1.22 21.10
CA GLY A 580 -27.21 -2.51 21.66
C GLY A 580 -26.23 -3.65 21.37
N GLU A 581 -25.08 -3.38 20.73
CA GLU A 581 -24.07 -4.38 20.38
C GLU A 581 -22.74 -4.10 21.09
N LYS A 582 -22.09 -5.14 21.62
CA LYS A 582 -20.80 -5.00 22.32
C LYS A 582 -19.58 -4.89 21.40
N TYR A 583 -19.67 -5.43 20.19
CA TYR A 583 -18.53 -5.60 19.27
C TYR A 583 -18.84 -5.05 17.89
N MET A 584 -17.78 -4.89 17.09
CA MET A 584 -17.90 -4.43 15.71
C MET A 584 -18.69 -5.41 14.83
N ASN A 585 -19.63 -4.88 14.04
CA ASN A 585 -20.53 -5.65 13.20
C ASN A 585 -20.68 -4.98 11.82
N ALA A 586 -20.33 -5.69 10.74
CA ALA A 586 -20.45 -5.16 9.38
C ALA A 586 -21.88 -5.22 8.82
N THR A 587 -22.82 -5.84 9.53
CA THR A 587 -24.21 -6.02 9.04
C THR A 587 -24.89 -4.69 8.68
N PRO A 588 -24.84 -3.63 9.50
CA PRO A 588 -25.44 -2.34 9.14
C PRO A 588 -24.82 -1.69 7.89
N LEU A 589 -23.52 -1.87 7.65
CA LEU A 589 -22.87 -1.43 6.41
C LEU A 589 -23.44 -2.17 5.21
N LEU A 590 -23.61 -3.49 5.32
CA LEU A 590 -24.19 -4.31 4.25
C LEU A 590 -25.65 -3.94 3.98
N HIS A 591 -26.45 -3.66 5.02
CA HIS A 591 -27.82 -3.16 4.87
C HIS A 591 -27.87 -1.81 4.13
N TYR A 592 -26.93 -0.91 4.41
CA TYR A 592 -26.83 0.39 3.72
C TYR A 592 -26.64 0.21 2.21
N PHE A 593 -25.73 -0.70 1.81
CA PHE A 593 -25.36 -0.94 0.42
C PHE A 593 -26.14 -2.07 -0.28
N GLU A 594 -27.12 -2.69 0.39
CA GLU A 594 -27.89 -3.80 -0.17
C GLU A 594 -28.52 -3.50 -1.54
N PRO A 595 -29.14 -2.32 -1.79
CA PRO A 595 -29.69 -2.01 -3.10
C PRO A 595 -28.62 -1.99 -4.20
N LEU A 596 -27.45 -1.42 -3.92
CA LEU A 596 -26.32 -1.41 -4.84
C LEU A 596 -25.76 -2.81 -5.05
N PHE A 597 -25.65 -3.61 -4.00
CA PHE A 597 -25.15 -4.98 -4.09
C PHE A 597 -26.00 -5.81 -5.05
N ASN A 598 -27.32 -5.77 -4.89
CA ASN A 598 -28.28 -6.45 -5.75
C ASN A 598 -28.18 -5.95 -7.21
N TRP A 599 -28.03 -4.65 -7.40
CA TRP A 599 -27.84 -4.06 -8.72
C TRP A 599 -26.53 -4.51 -9.38
N LEU A 600 -25.41 -4.52 -8.63
CA LEU A 600 -24.10 -4.95 -9.11
C LEU A 600 -24.11 -6.42 -9.52
N GLN A 601 -24.73 -7.30 -8.74
CA GLN A 601 -24.88 -8.72 -9.09
C GLN A 601 -25.62 -8.91 -10.42
N LYS A 602 -26.70 -8.13 -10.63
CA LYS A 602 -27.45 -8.15 -11.89
C LYS A 602 -26.60 -7.59 -13.03
N ASN A 603 -25.93 -6.46 -12.83
CA ASN A 603 -25.11 -5.79 -13.85
C ASN A 603 -23.89 -6.63 -14.26
N ASN A 604 -23.27 -7.33 -13.32
CA ASN A 604 -22.11 -8.19 -13.55
C ASN A 604 -22.48 -9.60 -14.06
N SER A 605 -23.74 -9.85 -14.42
CA SER A 605 -24.15 -11.12 -15.01
C SER A 605 -23.33 -11.41 -16.28
N GLY A 606 -22.57 -12.51 -16.26
CA GLY A 606 -21.67 -12.90 -17.35
C GLY A 606 -20.24 -12.33 -17.27
N ARG A 607 -19.92 -11.53 -16.24
CA ARG A 607 -18.56 -11.06 -15.96
C ARG A 607 -17.88 -11.96 -14.93
N SER A 608 -16.55 -11.96 -14.93
CA SER A 608 -15.76 -12.62 -13.90
C SER A 608 -15.81 -11.82 -12.60
N ILE A 609 -16.13 -12.49 -11.49
CA ILE A 609 -16.11 -11.92 -10.13
C ILE A 609 -14.84 -12.41 -9.43
N GLY A 610 -14.18 -11.50 -8.69
CA GLY A 610 -12.83 -11.75 -8.20
C GLY A 610 -11.78 -11.46 -9.27
N TRP A 611 -10.53 -11.85 -9.01
CA TRP A 611 -9.39 -11.52 -9.85
C TRP A 611 -8.33 -12.62 -9.85
N ASN A 612 -7.60 -12.72 -10.95
CA ASN A 612 -6.40 -13.54 -11.08
C ASN A 612 -5.18 -12.73 -10.58
N THR A 613 -4.45 -13.31 -9.63
CA THR A 613 -3.24 -12.71 -9.03
C THR A 613 -2.01 -12.84 -9.92
N ASP A 614 -2.01 -13.74 -10.91
CA ASP A 614 -0.84 -14.01 -11.75
C ASP A 614 -0.72 -13.03 -12.92
N TRP A 615 -1.81 -12.33 -13.27
CA TRP A 615 -1.80 -11.35 -14.35
C TRP A 615 -1.15 -10.04 -13.90
N THR A 616 -0.25 -9.50 -14.74
CA THR A 616 0.36 -8.17 -14.56
C THR A 616 0.32 -7.39 -15.88
N PRO A 617 0.28 -6.03 -15.86
CA PRO A 617 0.23 -5.23 -17.09
C PRO A 617 1.46 -5.38 -18.00
N TYR A 618 2.57 -5.87 -17.45
CA TYR A 618 3.84 -6.08 -18.16
C TYR A 618 4.11 -7.54 -18.52
N SER A 619 3.25 -8.50 -18.14
CA SER A 619 3.49 -9.94 -18.36
C SER A 619 3.66 -10.31 -19.83
N ASP A 620 2.89 -9.66 -20.72
CA ASP A 620 2.87 -10.00 -22.14
C ASP A 620 4.19 -9.61 -22.83
N ASN A 621 4.84 -8.57 -22.33
CA ASN A 621 6.13 -8.10 -22.81
C ASN A 621 7.33 -8.70 -22.05
N ALA A 622 7.08 -9.47 -21.00
CA ALA A 622 8.12 -10.06 -20.16
C ALA A 622 8.75 -11.31 -20.79
N ILE A 623 10.07 -11.44 -20.63
CA ILE A 623 10.84 -12.62 -21.05
C ILE A 623 11.34 -13.34 -19.80
N LYS A 624 11.05 -14.64 -19.70
CA LYS A 624 11.57 -15.47 -18.61
C LYS A 624 12.99 -15.91 -18.92
N VAL A 625 13.86 -15.80 -17.91
CA VAL A 625 15.24 -16.27 -17.94
C VAL A 625 15.41 -17.43 -16.97
N ARG A 626 16.15 -18.45 -17.36
CA ARG A 626 16.55 -19.56 -16.48
C ARG A 626 18.07 -19.76 -16.57
N ILE A 627 18.72 -19.77 -15.42
CA ILE A 627 20.19 -19.85 -15.33
C ILE A 627 20.59 -21.09 -14.56
N SER A 628 21.37 -21.96 -15.20
CA SER A 628 21.81 -23.24 -14.64
C SER A 628 23.31 -23.23 -14.32
N LEU A 629 23.72 -22.41 -13.35
CA LEU A 629 25.13 -22.20 -12.98
C LEU A 629 25.87 -23.49 -12.63
N LYS A 630 25.27 -24.35 -11.79
CA LYS A 630 25.89 -25.63 -11.40
C LYS A 630 26.03 -26.61 -12.55
N ALA A 631 25.10 -26.59 -13.51
CA ALA A 631 25.18 -27.44 -14.69
C ALA A 631 26.31 -27.00 -15.63
N ALA A 632 26.51 -25.69 -15.78
CA ALA A 632 27.56 -25.13 -16.62
C ALA A 632 28.96 -25.24 -16.01
N LEU A 633 29.09 -24.94 -14.71
CA LEU A 633 30.39 -24.66 -14.08
C LEU A 633 30.79 -25.68 -13.00
N GLY A 634 29.89 -26.59 -12.62
CA GLY A 634 30.14 -27.57 -11.57
C GLY A 634 30.53 -26.91 -10.24
N ASP A 635 31.64 -27.37 -9.65
CA ASP A 635 32.16 -26.85 -8.38
C ASP A 635 32.71 -25.41 -8.49
N ASN A 636 32.96 -24.92 -9.70
CA ASN A 636 33.42 -23.54 -9.94
C ASN A 636 32.26 -22.55 -10.16
N ALA A 637 31.01 -22.97 -9.90
CA ALA A 637 29.85 -22.10 -10.01
C ALA A 637 29.95 -20.92 -9.03
N TYR A 638 29.87 -19.70 -9.55
CA TYR A 638 29.75 -18.51 -8.73
C TYR A 638 28.35 -18.40 -8.12
N VAL A 639 28.21 -17.51 -7.13
CA VAL A 639 26.92 -17.20 -6.52
C VAL A 639 26.26 -16.12 -7.36
N TRP A 640 24.99 -16.33 -7.70
CA TRP A 640 24.17 -15.28 -8.32
C TRP A 640 23.78 -14.25 -7.25
N ASP A 641 24.34 -13.04 -7.34
CA ASP A 641 24.10 -11.94 -6.40
C ASP A 641 23.69 -10.66 -7.14
N ALA A 642 23.54 -9.55 -6.42
CA ALA A 642 23.15 -8.26 -7.00
C ALA A 642 24.17 -7.74 -8.04
N ASN A 643 25.44 -8.13 -7.95
CA ASN A 643 26.47 -7.73 -8.91
C ASN A 643 26.30 -8.48 -10.24
N GLU A 644 26.01 -9.79 -10.16
CA GLU A 644 25.71 -10.60 -11.35
C GLU A 644 24.42 -10.13 -12.03
N LEU A 645 23.40 -9.77 -11.25
CA LEU A 645 22.17 -9.18 -11.79
C LEU A 645 22.43 -7.82 -12.48
N PHE A 646 23.26 -6.96 -11.89
CA PHE A 646 23.67 -5.69 -12.51
C PHE A 646 24.41 -5.92 -13.84
N LEU A 647 25.32 -6.90 -13.88
CA LEU A 647 26.01 -7.29 -15.11
C LEU A 647 25.04 -7.82 -16.17
N PHE A 648 24.00 -8.55 -15.75
CA PHE A 648 22.97 -9.08 -16.64
C PHE A 648 22.17 -7.94 -17.27
N LYS A 649 21.64 -7.03 -16.43
CA LYS A 649 20.93 -5.83 -16.90
C LYS A 649 21.79 -5.00 -17.85
N SER A 650 23.07 -4.81 -17.54
CA SER A 650 24.03 -4.12 -18.40
C SER A 650 24.21 -4.80 -19.76
N SER A 651 24.25 -6.14 -19.78
CA SER A 651 24.39 -6.93 -21.00
C SER A 651 23.14 -6.85 -21.88
N ILE A 652 21.95 -6.83 -21.29
CA ILE A 652 20.69 -6.59 -22.01
C ILE A 652 20.64 -5.17 -22.56
N ALA A 653 20.97 -4.16 -21.75
CA ALA A 653 21.01 -2.76 -22.19
C ALA A 653 21.97 -2.58 -23.38
N TYR A 654 23.15 -3.21 -23.34
CA TYR A 654 24.07 -3.27 -24.49
C TYR A 654 23.42 -3.87 -25.74
N ALA A 655 22.75 -5.02 -25.60
CA ALA A 655 22.08 -5.68 -26.71
C ALA A 655 20.98 -4.81 -27.33
N MET A 656 20.20 -4.11 -26.49
CA MET A 656 19.16 -3.18 -26.92
C MET A 656 19.74 -1.99 -27.68
N ARG A 657 20.80 -1.34 -27.16
CA ARG A 657 21.49 -0.24 -27.86
C ARG A 657 21.97 -0.67 -29.24
N LYS A 658 22.62 -1.84 -29.31
CA LYS A 658 23.14 -2.38 -30.56
C LYS A 658 22.01 -2.63 -31.57
N TYR A 659 20.93 -3.29 -31.14
CA TYR A 659 19.77 -3.58 -32.00
C TYR A 659 19.10 -2.32 -32.53
N PHE A 660 18.84 -1.33 -31.67
CA PHE A 660 18.22 -0.08 -32.11
C PHE A 660 19.11 0.70 -33.09
N ALA A 661 20.42 0.73 -32.85
CA ALA A 661 21.37 1.39 -33.75
C ALA A 661 21.47 0.67 -35.11
N GLU A 662 21.59 -0.66 -35.11
CA GLU A 662 21.84 -1.46 -36.31
C GLU A 662 20.58 -1.76 -37.12
N GLU A 663 19.47 -2.14 -36.48
CA GLU A 663 18.23 -2.56 -37.16
C GLU A 663 17.21 -1.42 -37.29
N LYS A 664 16.92 -0.72 -36.18
CA LYS A 664 15.91 0.36 -36.17
C LYS A 664 16.47 1.70 -36.68
N LYS A 665 17.79 1.80 -36.85
CA LYS A 665 18.51 3.03 -37.24
C LYS A 665 18.24 4.22 -36.31
N GLN A 666 18.06 3.92 -35.02
CA GLN A 666 17.81 4.90 -33.97
C GLN A 666 18.89 4.79 -32.90
N ASN A 667 19.47 5.92 -32.49
CA ASN A 667 20.44 5.94 -31.40
C ASN A 667 19.70 6.14 -30.08
N VAL A 668 19.41 5.05 -29.39
CA VAL A 668 18.67 5.03 -28.12
C VAL A 668 19.60 4.57 -27.01
N ASP A 669 19.69 5.34 -25.93
CA ASP A 669 20.69 5.16 -24.87
C ASP A 669 20.20 4.31 -23.69
N PHE A 670 19.87 3.03 -23.92
CA PHE A 670 19.36 2.14 -22.87
C PHE A 670 20.32 1.96 -21.70
N GLN A 671 19.88 2.21 -20.48
CA GLN A 671 20.64 2.08 -19.23
C GLN A 671 20.19 0.85 -18.43
N VAL A 672 20.93 0.51 -17.37
CA VAL A 672 20.57 -0.57 -16.43
C VAL A 672 19.21 -0.33 -15.78
N THR A 673 18.86 0.94 -15.55
CA THR A 673 17.59 1.38 -14.98
C THR A 673 16.38 1.11 -15.87
N ASP A 674 16.60 0.89 -17.17
CA ASP A 674 15.53 0.60 -18.13
C ASP A 674 15.21 -0.90 -18.21
N ILE A 675 15.98 -1.74 -17.49
CA ILE A 675 15.81 -3.19 -17.44
C ILE A 675 15.17 -3.58 -16.10
N HIS A 676 13.87 -3.85 -16.15
CA HIS A 676 13.04 -4.16 -14.99
C HIS A 676 13.03 -5.66 -14.78
N VAL A 677 13.40 -6.14 -13.59
CA VAL A 677 13.48 -7.57 -13.26
C VAL A 677 12.51 -7.86 -12.12
N GLY A 678 11.74 -8.95 -12.25
CA GLY A 678 10.78 -9.40 -11.25
C GLY A 678 10.79 -10.91 -11.06
N GLU A 679 10.21 -11.37 -9.95
CA GLU A 679 10.04 -12.79 -9.59
C GLU A 679 11.33 -13.63 -9.56
N GLU A 680 12.40 -13.10 -8.99
CA GLU A 680 13.65 -13.86 -8.84
C GLU A 680 13.47 -15.05 -7.89
N THR A 681 13.84 -16.25 -8.35
CA THR A 681 13.77 -17.50 -7.58
C THR A 681 15.15 -17.99 -7.13
N GLN A 682 15.18 -18.83 -6.09
CA GLN A 682 16.40 -19.47 -5.61
C GLN A 682 17.12 -20.35 -6.66
N ARG A 683 16.41 -20.79 -7.71
CA ARG A 683 17.00 -21.55 -8.82
C ARG A 683 17.55 -20.64 -9.92
N VAL A 684 17.64 -19.34 -9.65
CA VAL A 684 18.07 -18.29 -10.59
C VAL A 684 17.18 -18.31 -11.84
N SER A 685 15.90 -18.03 -11.62
CA SER A 685 14.96 -17.70 -12.68
C SER A 685 14.25 -16.41 -12.34
N PHE A 686 14.02 -15.57 -13.34
CA PHE A 686 13.31 -14.31 -13.18
C PHE A 686 12.69 -13.90 -14.52
N TYR A 687 11.75 -12.97 -14.48
CA TYR A 687 11.25 -12.30 -15.67
C TYR A 687 11.90 -10.92 -15.80
N PHE A 688 12.07 -10.45 -17.03
CA PHE A 688 12.45 -9.06 -17.25
C PHE A 688 11.68 -8.42 -18.40
N THR A 689 11.53 -7.11 -18.31
CA THR A 689 11.01 -6.22 -19.34
C THR A 689 11.98 -5.07 -19.59
N VAL A 690 11.80 -4.37 -20.72
CA VAL A 690 12.63 -3.23 -21.10
C VAL A 690 11.71 -2.04 -21.35
N SER A 691 11.99 -0.89 -20.73
CA SER A 691 11.32 0.37 -21.05
C SER A 691 12.18 1.26 -21.95
N MET A 692 11.57 2.25 -22.61
CA MET A 692 12.31 3.28 -23.32
C MET A 692 13.06 4.19 -22.33
N PRO A 693 14.27 4.69 -22.68
CA PRO A 693 15.04 5.51 -21.76
C PRO A 693 14.31 6.79 -21.37
N GLY A 694 14.25 7.06 -20.06
CA GLY A 694 13.57 8.24 -19.52
C GLY A 694 12.03 8.16 -19.56
N ASN A 695 11.44 7.05 -20.01
CA ASN A 695 10.01 6.84 -20.00
C ASN A 695 9.68 5.40 -19.57
N VAL A 696 9.54 5.19 -18.25
CA VAL A 696 9.20 3.88 -17.67
C VAL A 696 7.83 3.38 -18.17
N SER A 697 6.94 4.29 -18.56
CA SER A 697 5.60 3.98 -19.06
C SER A 697 5.58 3.40 -20.47
N ASP A 698 6.66 3.50 -21.24
CA ASP A 698 6.76 3.02 -22.62
C ASP A 698 7.59 1.74 -22.67
N ILE A 699 6.91 0.59 -22.61
CA ILE A 699 7.55 -0.74 -22.63
C ILE A 699 7.91 -1.12 -24.07
N VAL A 700 9.17 -1.50 -24.29
CA VAL A 700 9.62 -2.01 -25.58
C VAL A 700 8.93 -3.34 -25.89
N PRO A 701 8.30 -3.50 -27.07
CA PRO A 701 7.59 -4.72 -27.42
C PRO A 701 8.48 -5.96 -27.33
N ARG A 702 7.94 -7.07 -26.81
CA ARG A 702 8.64 -8.35 -26.67
C ARG A 702 9.40 -8.77 -27.93
N ALA A 703 8.80 -8.60 -29.10
CA ALA A 703 9.39 -9.00 -30.38
C ALA A 703 10.72 -8.27 -30.66
N ASP A 704 10.82 -7.00 -30.30
CA ASP A 704 12.04 -6.20 -30.47
C ASP A 704 13.11 -6.63 -29.46
N VAL A 705 12.72 -6.90 -28.21
CA VAL A 705 13.63 -7.43 -27.18
C VAL A 705 14.16 -8.82 -27.57
N GLU A 706 13.31 -9.72 -28.05
CA GLU A 706 13.73 -11.03 -28.55
C GLU A 706 14.74 -10.91 -29.70
N SER A 707 14.52 -9.96 -30.61
CA SER A 707 15.40 -9.72 -31.75
C SER A 707 16.76 -9.18 -31.28
N ALA A 708 16.76 -8.26 -30.33
CA ALA A 708 17.98 -7.73 -29.73
C ALA A 708 18.81 -8.80 -29.01
N ILE A 709 18.14 -9.69 -28.25
CA ILE A 709 18.79 -10.82 -27.58
C ILE A 709 19.37 -11.78 -28.62
N ARG A 710 18.61 -12.18 -29.66
CA ARG A 710 19.11 -13.06 -30.72
C ARG A 710 20.37 -12.51 -31.38
N MET A 711 20.41 -11.20 -31.65
CA MET A 711 21.56 -10.53 -32.25
C MET A 711 22.82 -10.56 -31.37
N SER A 712 22.65 -10.53 -30.04
CA SER A 712 23.76 -10.42 -29.08
C SER A 712 23.94 -11.66 -28.20
N ARG A 713 23.22 -12.77 -28.48
CA ARG A 713 23.11 -13.94 -27.59
C ARG A 713 24.46 -14.52 -27.21
N GLY A 714 25.32 -14.77 -28.19
CA GLY A 714 26.67 -15.28 -27.94
C GLY A 714 27.51 -14.38 -27.03
N ARG A 715 27.35 -13.05 -27.13
CA ARG A 715 28.08 -12.10 -26.29
C ARG A 715 27.55 -12.06 -24.86
N ILE A 716 26.22 -12.17 -24.70
CA ILE A 716 25.58 -12.26 -23.37
C ILE A 716 26.05 -13.54 -22.68
N SER A 717 25.93 -14.70 -23.33
CA SER A 717 26.31 -15.99 -22.74
C SER A 717 27.80 -16.04 -22.36
N GLU A 718 28.69 -15.47 -23.20
CA GLU A 718 30.12 -15.36 -22.93
C GLU A 718 30.43 -14.58 -21.65
N ALA A 719 29.71 -13.48 -21.38
CA ALA A 719 29.90 -12.65 -20.19
C ALA A 719 29.70 -13.44 -18.88
N PHE A 720 28.80 -14.43 -18.90
CA PHE A 720 28.47 -15.27 -17.74
C PHE A 720 29.16 -16.64 -17.73
N ARG A 721 29.98 -16.94 -18.75
CA ARG A 721 30.56 -18.28 -19.00
C ARG A 721 29.50 -19.37 -19.13
N LEU A 722 28.37 -19.03 -19.75
CA LEU A 722 27.26 -19.93 -20.01
C LEU A 722 27.13 -20.19 -21.51
N ASP A 723 26.31 -21.19 -21.84
CA ASP A 723 25.93 -21.52 -23.21
C ASP A 723 24.40 -21.44 -23.38
N ASP A 724 23.92 -21.69 -24.60
CA ASP A 724 22.49 -21.58 -24.93
C ASP A 724 21.58 -22.55 -24.16
N ASN A 725 22.14 -23.60 -23.54
CA ASN A 725 21.40 -24.58 -22.73
C ASN A 725 21.41 -24.23 -21.23
N THR A 726 22.35 -23.40 -20.80
CA THR A 726 22.55 -23.06 -19.39
C THR A 726 22.16 -21.61 -19.07
N LEU A 727 22.04 -20.76 -20.10
CA LEU A 727 21.34 -19.47 -20.07
C LEU A 727 20.19 -19.50 -21.07
N GLU A 728 19.01 -19.85 -20.58
CA GLU A 728 17.80 -19.98 -21.39
C GLU A 728 16.95 -18.71 -21.32
N PHE A 729 16.54 -18.21 -22.48
CA PHE A 729 15.48 -17.22 -22.62
C PHE A 729 14.23 -17.92 -23.16
N GLU A 730 13.18 -18.04 -22.35
CA GLU A 730 11.99 -18.83 -22.70
C GLU A 730 11.26 -18.23 -23.90
N GLY A 731 11.09 -19.03 -24.96
CA GLY A 731 10.53 -18.60 -26.25
C GLY A 731 11.57 -18.15 -27.29
N ILE A 732 12.84 -17.96 -26.90
CA ILE A 732 13.92 -17.63 -27.84
C ILE A 732 14.75 -18.89 -28.10
N VAL A 733 14.57 -19.48 -29.29
CA VAL A 733 15.36 -20.64 -29.72
C VAL A 733 16.86 -20.30 -29.82
N PRO A 734 17.75 -21.27 -29.49
CA PRO A 734 19.20 -21.13 -29.67
C PRO A 734 19.56 -20.77 -31.11
N THR A 735 20.54 -19.88 -31.28
CA THR A 735 21.18 -19.68 -32.59
C THR A 735 22.11 -20.87 -32.82
N LEU A 736 21.59 -21.94 -33.43
CA LEU A 736 22.42 -23.07 -33.83
C LEU A 736 23.53 -22.56 -34.76
N ALA A 737 24.78 -22.62 -34.29
CA ALA A 737 25.91 -22.49 -35.18
C ALA A 737 25.83 -23.62 -36.22
N THR A 738 26.06 -23.28 -37.50
CA THR A 738 26.21 -24.30 -38.53
C THR A 738 27.28 -25.31 -38.08
N PRO A 739 27.03 -26.63 -38.17
CA PRO A 739 28.02 -27.64 -37.82
C PRO A 739 29.35 -27.30 -38.50
N TYR A 740 30.45 -27.38 -37.75
CA TYR A 740 31.78 -27.16 -38.29
C TYR A 740 32.02 -28.10 -39.47
N GLU A 741 32.01 -27.57 -40.70
CA GLU A 741 32.51 -28.28 -41.86
C GLU A 741 34.04 -28.14 -41.86
N PRO A 742 34.80 -29.23 -41.62
CA PRO A 742 36.25 -29.14 -41.73
C PRO A 742 36.62 -28.70 -43.16
N PRO A 743 37.62 -27.81 -43.34
CA PRO A 743 38.00 -27.28 -44.66
C PRO A 743 38.49 -28.36 -45.63
N VAL A 744 38.70 -29.59 -45.14
CA VAL A 744 39.04 -30.77 -45.92
C VAL A 744 38.24 -31.94 -45.37
N THR A 745 37.53 -32.66 -46.24
CA THR A 745 36.90 -33.93 -45.89
C THR A 745 37.96 -34.92 -45.41
N ILE A 746 37.97 -35.22 -44.11
CA ILE A 746 38.97 -36.05 -43.43
C ILE A 746 39.17 -37.41 -44.14
N TRP A 747 38.11 -37.98 -44.71
CA TRP A 747 38.19 -39.22 -45.48
C TRP A 747 39.05 -39.10 -46.76
N LEU A 748 39.11 -37.94 -47.42
CA LEU A 748 39.99 -37.74 -48.58
C LEU A 748 41.48 -37.76 -48.20
N ILE A 749 41.83 -37.26 -47.02
CA ILE A 749 43.21 -37.33 -46.50
C ILE A 749 43.57 -38.79 -46.21
N VAL A 750 42.68 -39.50 -45.51
CA VAL A 750 42.87 -40.93 -45.22
C VAL A 750 42.94 -41.75 -46.50
N PHE A 751 42.06 -41.50 -47.48
CA PHE A 751 42.07 -42.13 -48.80
C PHE A 751 43.37 -41.85 -49.56
N GLY A 752 43.83 -40.60 -49.57
CA GLY A 752 45.10 -40.22 -50.22
C GLY A 752 46.31 -40.92 -49.62
N VAL A 753 46.37 -41.04 -48.29
CA VAL A 753 47.45 -41.77 -47.59
C VAL A 753 47.38 -43.27 -47.89
N VAL A 754 46.20 -43.88 -47.80
CA VAL A 754 46.02 -45.31 -48.06
C VAL A 754 46.35 -45.65 -49.51
N MET A 755 45.87 -44.87 -50.48
CA MET A 755 46.19 -45.08 -51.90
C MET A 755 47.67 -44.88 -52.20
N SER A 756 48.33 -43.90 -51.57
CA SER A 756 49.77 -43.71 -51.73
C SER A 756 50.57 -44.91 -51.21
N LEU A 757 50.18 -45.46 -50.04
CA LEU A 757 50.80 -46.66 -49.48
C LEU A 757 50.55 -47.91 -50.36
N ILE A 758 49.35 -48.05 -50.93
CA ILE A 758 49.03 -49.14 -51.87
C ILE A 758 49.89 -49.02 -53.13
N VAL A 759 50.00 -47.83 -53.72
CA VAL A 759 50.82 -47.61 -54.93
C VAL A 759 52.29 -47.89 -54.63
N ILE A 760 52.82 -47.43 -53.50
CA ILE A 760 54.19 -47.75 -53.07
C ILE A 760 54.35 -49.26 -52.90
N GLY A 761 53.39 -49.94 -52.25
CA GLY A 761 53.41 -51.40 -52.10
C GLY A 761 53.40 -52.16 -53.42
N VAL A 762 52.61 -51.71 -54.40
CA VAL A 762 52.56 -52.27 -55.75
C VAL A 762 53.89 -52.06 -56.49
N ILE A 763 54.49 -50.87 -56.41
CA ILE A 763 55.79 -50.58 -57.03
C ILE A 763 56.89 -51.46 -56.42
N VAL A 764 56.92 -51.62 -55.09
CA VAL A 764 57.87 -52.50 -54.40
C VAL A 764 57.67 -53.95 -54.82
N LEU A 765 56.42 -54.41 -54.95
CA LEU A 765 56.10 -55.76 -55.46
C LEU A 765 56.53 -55.97 -56.92
N ILE A 766 56.38 -54.97 -57.78
CA ILE A 766 56.84 -55.04 -59.18
C ILE A 766 58.37 -55.09 -59.26
N ILE A 767 59.08 -54.29 -58.45
CA ILE A 767 60.55 -54.28 -58.41
C ILE A 767 61.08 -55.63 -57.87
N THR A 768 60.52 -56.14 -56.78
CA THR A 768 60.91 -57.44 -56.21
C THR A 768 60.54 -58.62 -57.11
N ALA A 769 59.43 -58.55 -57.86
CA ALA A 769 59.09 -59.54 -58.88
C ALA A 769 60.05 -59.49 -60.08
N ARG A 770 60.53 -58.30 -60.47
CA ARG A 770 61.52 -58.12 -61.55
C ARG A 770 62.91 -58.61 -61.15
N GLU A 771 63.29 -58.47 -59.88
CA GLU A 771 64.53 -59.07 -59.34
C GLU A 771 64.44 -60.60 -59.28
N ARG A 772 63.29 -61.18 -58.88
CA ARG A 772 63.06 -62.63 -58.93
C ARG A 772 62.96 -63.21 -60.35
N ALA A 773 62.48 -62.43 -61.33
CA ALA A 773 62.43 -62.84 -62.74
C ALA A 773 63.80 -62.77 -63.44
N ASN A 774 64.74 -61.96 -62.94
CA ASN A 774 66.11 -61.90 -63.48
C ASN A 774 67.03 -63.03 -62.97
N GLU A 775 66.64 -63.77 -61.92
CA GLU A 775 67.39 -64.94 -61.40
C GLU A 775 66.87 -66.30 -61.93
N ALA A 776 65.73 -66.34 -62.62
CA ALA A 776 65.14 -67.58 -63.14
C ALA A 776 64.72 -67.43 -64.61
N GLY A 777 65.68 -67.50 -65.54
CA GLY A 777 65.37 -67.35 -66.97
C GLY A 777 66.51 -67.62 -67.95
N ALA A 778 67.42 -68.54 -67.64
CA ALA A 778 68.40 -69.06 -68.58
C ALA A 778 68.09 -70.54 -68.91
N ASN A 779 67.22 -70.80 -69.87
CA ASN A 779 67.39 -71.82 -70.92
C ASN A 779 66.16 -71.98 -71.82
N CYS A 780 66.47 -72.18 -73.10
CA CYS A 780 65.61 -72.33 -74.26
C CYS A 780 64.62 -73.50 -74.21
N GLU A 781 63.52 -73.40 -74.95
CA GLU A 781 63.25 -74.26 -76.12
C GLU A 781 62.05 -73.78 -76.95
N VAL A 782 62.07 -74.12 -78.24
CA VAL A 782 61.19 -73.65 -79.33
C VAL A 782 60.19 -74.75 -79.71
N ASN A 783 58.91 -74.37 -79.88
CA ASN A 783 57.84 -74.77 -80.84
C ASN A 783 57.82 -76.22 -81.38
N PRO A 784 56.67 -76.95 -81.55
CA PRO A 784 55.70 -76.61 -82.62
C PRO A 784 54.24 -77.20 -82.62
N TYR A 785 53.37 -76.66 -83.50
CA TYR A 785 52.10 -77.21 -84.09
C TYR A 785 50.85 -77.33 -83.17
N ASP A 786 49.78 -76.56 -83.40
CA ASP A 786 48.67 -76.63 -84.41
C ASP A 786 47.47 -77.49 -83.95
N GLU A 787 46.28 -76.89 -83.84
CA GLU A 787 45.09 -77.25 -84.64
C GLU A 787 43.79 -76.51 -84.20
N ASP A 788 42.94 -76.30 -85.22
CA ASP A 788 41.67 -75.58 -85.33
C ASP A 788 40.50 -76.03 -84.44
N GLY A 789 39.49 -75.16 -84.25
CA GLY A 789 38.18 -75.59 -83.72
C GLY A 789 37.13 -74.53 -83.36
N ARG A 790 36.49 -73.97 -84.39
CA ARG A 790 35.22 -73.18 -84.49
C ARG A 790 34.19 -73.09 -83.33
N SER A 791 33.71 -71.85 -83.14
CA SER A 791 32.30 -71.32 -83.10
C SER A 791 31.19 -71.98 -82.25
N ASN A 792 30.56 -71.20 -81.36
CA ASN A 792 29.14 -70.82 -81.54
C ASN A 792 28.68 -69.59 -80.74
N LYS A 793 27.68 -68.90 -81.31
CA LYS A 793 26.93 -67.76 -80.76
C LYS A 793 25.92 -68.22 -79.69
N GLY A 794 25.59 -67.34 -78.75
CA GLY A 794 24.41 -67.56 -77.91
C GLY A 794 24.19 -66.49 -76.84
N PHE A 795 23.10 -65.75 -77.04
CA PHE A 795 22.28 -65.03 -76.07
C PHE A 795 22.55 -63.54 -75.77
N GLU A 796 21.42 -62.86 -75.75
CA GLU A 796 21.06 -61.45 -75.88
C GLU A 796 19.91 -61.23 -74.87
N LEU A 797 19.69 -59.98 -74.44
CA LEU A 797 18.49 -59.43 -73.74
C LEU A 797 18.20 -59.97 -72.32
N SER A 798 17.57 -59.27 -71.38
CA SER A 798 17.08 -57.88 -71.22
C SER A 798 16.50 -57.74 -69.80
N GLU A 799 16.33 -56.49 -69.36
CA GLU A 799 15.22 -55.99 -68.51
C GLU A 799 15.10 -56.48 -67.05
N GLU A 800 15.21 -55.52 -66.11
CA GLU A 800 14.09 -54.92 -65.34
C GLU A 800 13.68 -55.79 -64.15
N THR A 801 13.42 -55.31 -62.93
CA THR A 801 12.29 -54.41 -62.64
C THR A 801 12.33 -53.95 -61.16
N GLN A 802 12.08 -52.63 -60.98
CA GLN A 802 11.09 -52.02 -60.07
C GLN A 802 11.16 -52.20 -58.53
N THR A 803 10.72 -51.25 -57.68
CA THR A 803 9.91 -50.03 -57.87
C THR A 803 10.09 -49.11 -56.65
N SER A 804 9.84 -47.81 -56.85
CA SER A 804 9.38 -46.88 -55.83
C SER A 804 8.07 -47.33 -55.18
N PHE A 805 7.93 -47.11 -53.87
CA PHE A 805 6.77 -46.44 -53.26
C PHE A 805 7.24 -45.68 -52.04
#